data_AF-A0A1H4MD28-F1
#
_entry.id   AF-A0A1H4MD28-F1
#
_cell.length_a   1.000
_cell.length_b   1.000
_cell.length_c   1.000
_cell.angle_alpha   90.00
_cell.angle_beta   90.00
_cell.angle_gamma   90.00
#
_symmetry.space_group_name_H-M   'P 1'
#
loop_
_entity.id
_entity.type
_entity.pdbx_description
1 polymer ?
#
loop_
_entity_poly.entity_id
_entity_poly.type
_entity_poly.pdbx_seq_one_letter_code
_entity_poly.pdbx_strand_id
1 'polypeptide(L)'
;MAIADIPEDPVYTYSNANVIDGKFGYFGSAKKTRYTVALVSWNDPADFYRQKVEYVDDQAGITRYGIQQTEITATGCTSQAQAQRIGKWALLTNRLETESVGFSVGLDGTLARPGQIIRIADNDRAGRRIGGRLRSSTLDTLVLDADVKAYPGDTITVIMPTGTAVSRQIKSVGYPLTWGNKGIKWSSGRVTMDTTGFPAEVQQVVLAQKLDELPPQHSMWAIDSTTLATQLFRVMSVAEDFSDSEIKFTISAVRHNASKYGAIDNGTRIERPPVTVIPPSVQRPPANVTLSNDHFVDQGSAVSVMTIEWEKPEAAIAYEVYWRKNDGDWIFAGRTGTTSIDVSGIYAGRYVAKVRAINSLDIGSVFATSVETVLNGKTTPPPVPSSFTAESIVFGIKLAWGIPAGVTTADLQRTEIWYSQTNQVATATKFGDYAYPQTDLTIMGLAAGVRFFFWARLVDRIGNVGAFYGPVMGQSSADAGVILEYLNDQITETQLSQHLLEKIDSGGGAQVEVEALKSELAAMYSIKTQLTVDNKPYLAGIGIGVENDKGIITSQVLIAASRFAIVDPNAAQIYYPFVVQNNAAYIDTAFIKNGSIDMLKIGSNLQSNNYVPDVSGWAFRPDGTFQMMGNTPGGARLMINNKGLYVFHPNGVKAIDLSVDAT
;
A
#
# COMPACT_ATOMS: atom_id res chain seq x y z
N MET A 1 28.21 -22.01 43.80
CA MET A 1 28.46 -23.33 43.21
C MET A 1 29.06 -23.11 41.82
N ALA A 2 30.18 -23.77 41.50
CA ALA A 2 30.69 -23.78 40.13
C ALA A 2 29.74 -24.65 39.30
N ILE A 3 29.15 -24.08 38.25
CA ILE A 3 28.26 -24.80 37.32
C ILE A 3 29.01 -25.00 36.02
N ALA A 4 29.01 -26.24 35.53
CA ALA A 4 29.61 -26.59 34.25
C ALA A 4 28.63 -26.28 33.11
N ASP A 5 29.13 -25.69 32.01
CA ASP A 5 28.37 -25.51 30.78
C ASP A 5 28.38 -26.83 29.99
N ILE A 6 27.47 -27.74 30.34
CA ILE A 6 27.26 -29.05 29.68
C ILE A 6 25.89 -29.09 29.00
N PRO A 7 25.68 -29.99 28.02
CA PRO A 7 24.36 -30.24 27.47
C PRO A 7 23.42 -30.74 28.57
N GLU A 8 22.31 -30.03 28.78
CA GLU A 8 21.28 -30.38 29.75
C GLU A 8 19.91 -30.11 29.13
N ASP A 9 18.93 -30.94 29.46
CA ASP A 9 17.55 -30.74 29.03
C ASP A 9 16.91 -29.59 29.82
N PRO A 10 15.96 -28.84 29.22
CA PRO A 10 15.33 -27.74 29.91
C PRO A 10 14.50 -28.23 31.11
N VAL A 11 14.75 -27.64 32.27
CA VAL A 11 14.11 -28.04 33.54
C VAL A 11 12.65 -27.60 33.62
N TYR A 12 12.28 -26.51 32.95
CA TYR A 12 10.93 -25.99 32.97
C TYR A 12 10.61 -25.14 31.74
N THR A 13 9.32 -24.93 31.48
CA THR A 13 8.80 -24.13 30.36
C THR A 13 8.06 -22.90 30.88
N TYR A 14 8.55 -21.72 30.51
CA TYR A 14 7.87 -20.45 30.74
C TYR A 14 7.17 -19.97 29.46
N SER A 15 5.95 -19.47 29.58
CA SER A 15 5.19 -18.85 28.50
C SER A 15 4.47 -17.60 29.01
N ASN A 16 3.83 -16.84 28.13
CA ASN A 16 3.09 -15.64 28.54
C ASN A 16 1.96 -15.94 29.56
N ALA A 17 1.59 -17.22 29.77
CA ALA A 17 0.57 -17.62 30.74
C ALA A 17 1.06 -17.75 32.19
N ASN A 18 2.37 -17.93 32.44
CA ASN A 18 2.93 -18.00 33.80
C ASN A 18 3.92 -16.89 34.13
N VAL A 19 4.16 -15.99 33.18
CA VAL A 19 4.88 -14.74 33.37
C VAL A 19 3.90 -13.64 33.75
N ILE A 20 4.26 -12.83 34.75
CA ILE A 20 3.49 -11.68 35.20
C ILE A 20 3.34 -10.70 34.03
N ASP A 21 2.13 -10.22 33.79
CA ASP A 21 1.72 -9.42 32.63
C ASP A 21 1.98 -10.09 31.26
N GLY A 22 2.42 -11.35 31.23
CA GLY A 22 2.79 -12.08 30.03
C GLY A 22 3.97 -11.48 29.25
N LYS A 23 4.82 -10.65 29.89
CA LYS A 23 5.86 -9.88 29.18
C LYS A 23 7.27 -10.43 29.40
N PHE A 24 7.98 -10.64 28.29
CA PHE A 24 9.42 -10.93 28.29
C PHE A 24 10.21 -9.70 27.86
N GLY A 25 11.20 -9.29 28.66
CA GLY A 25 12.15 -8.23 28.31
C GLY A 25 13.41 -8.84 27.69
N TYR A 26 13.72 -8.50 26.45
CA TYR A 26 14.94 -8.98 25.78
C TYR A 26 16.01 -7.88 25.70
N PHE A 27 17.25 -8.26 25.99
CA PHE A 27 18.39 -7.36 26.03
C PHE A 27 19.55 -7.92 25.21
N GLY A 28 20.17 -7.08 24.38
CA GLY A 28 21.36 -7.45 23.63
C GLY A 28 22.63 -7.21 24.44
N SER A 29 23.62 -8.08 24.28
CA SER A 29 24.97 -7.79 24.79
C SER A 29 25.74 -6.81 23.90
N ALA A 30 26.64 -6.04 24.48
CA ALA A 30 27.39 -4.99 23.79
C ALA A 30 28.32 -5.55 22.70
N LYS A 31 28.55 -4.77 21.63
CA LYS A 31 29.48 -5.15 20.54
C LYS A 31 30.91 -5.38 21.04
N LYS A 32 31.33 -4.69 22.11
CA LYS A 32 32.67 -4.84 22.72
C LYS A 32 32.91 -6.21 23.34
N THR A 33 31.85 -6.95 23.67
CA THR A 33 31.96 -8.32 24.19
C THR A 33 31.83 -9.36 23.06
N ARG A 34 32.17 -8.99 21.81
CA ARG A 34 32.17 -9.89 20.64
C ARG A 34 33.60 -10.25 20.29
N TYR A 35 34.20 -11.15 21.07
CA TYR A 35 35.52 -11.68 20.77
C TYR A 35 35.48 -12.56 19.52
N THR A 36 36.47 -12.39 18.65
CA THR A 36 36.62 -13.12 17.38
C THR A 36 37.90 -13.94 17.34
N VAL A 37 38.80 -13.71 18.29
CA VAL A 37 40.05 -14.44 18.48
C VAL A 37 40.23 -14.76 19.96
N ALA A 38 40.60 -16.00 20.29
CA ALA A 38 40.90 -16.45 21.63
C ALA A 38 42.33 -16.99 21.72
N LEU A 39 43.09 -16.48 22.69
CA LEU A 39 44.42 -16.92 23.07
C LEU A 39 44.30 -17.78 24.33
N VAL A 40 44.41 -19.09 24.20
CA VAL A 40 44.17 -20.02 25.31
C VAL A 40 45.50 -20.58 25.81
N SER A 41 45.83 -20.30 27.06
CA SER A 41 47.06 -20.83 27.64
C SER A 41 46.88 -22.28 28.12
N TRP A 42 47.82 -23.16 27.79
CA TRP A 42 47.86 -24.57 28.21
C TRP A 42 49.28 -24.99 28.59
N ASN A 43 49.42 -26.02 29.42
CA ASN A 43 50.71 -26.52 29.88
C ASN A 43 51.15 -27.70 29.02
N ASP A 44 52.27 -27.57 28.31
CA ASP A 44 52.73 -28.59 27.36
C ASP A 44 53.52 -29.71 28.03
N PRO A 45 53.01 -30.96 28.13
CA PRO A 45 53.74 -32.07 28.73
C PRO A 45 55.02 -32.42 27.96
N ALA A 46 55.10 -32.11 26.66
CA ALA A 46 56.29 -32.33 25.84
C ALA A 46 57.40 -31.29 26.11
N ASP A 47 57.07 -30.17 26.77
CA ASP A 47 58.00 -29.09 27.10
C ASP A 47 57.96 -28.79 28.62
N PHE A 48 58.08 -29.84 29.43
CA PHE A 48 58.17 -29.75 30.90
C PHE A 48 57.02 -28.98 31.57
N TYR A 49 55.81 -29.07 31.01
CA TYR A 49 54.62 -28.33 31.45
C TYR A 49 54.77 -26.80 31.42
N ARG A 50 55.65 -26.28 30.55
CA ARG A 50 55.70 -24.84 30.28
C ARG A 50 54.38 -24.36 29.67
N GLN A 51 53.97 -23.16 30.08
CA GLN A 51 52.76 -22.53 29.59
C GLN A 51 52.98 -22.04 28.15
N LYS A 52 52.19 -22.57 27.22
CA LYS A 52 52.11 -22.14 25.82
C LYS A 52 50.73 -21.56 25.53
N VAL A 53 50.62 -20.79 24.45
CA VAL A 53 49.36 -20.16 24.03
C VAL A 53 48.90 -20.78 22.72
N GLU A 54 47.66 -21.27 22.69
CA GLU A 54 46.98 -21.73 21.49
C GLU A 54 46.13 -20.58 20.92
N TYR A 55 46.31 -20.30 19.62
CA TYR A 55 45.54 -19.30 18.89
C TYR A 55 44.31 -19.95 18.26
N VAL A 56 43.13 -19.42 18.55
CA VAL A 56 41.87 -19.87 17.96
C VAL A 56 41.13 -18.68 17.38
N ASP A 57 40.65 -18.79 16.15
CA ASP A 57 39.90 -17.75 15.44
C ASP A 57 38.50 -18.20 15.01
N ASP A 58 37.61 -17.21 14.86
CA ASP A 58 36.31 -17.36 14.22
C ASP A 58 36.24 -16.47 12.97
N GLN A 59 36.53 -17.04 11.80
CA GLN A 59 36.58 -16.36 10.51
C GLN A 59 35.28 -15.59 10.17
N ALA A 60 34.12 -16.14 10.55
CA ALA A 60 32.84 -15.50 10.33
C ALA A 60 32.66 -14.27 11.24
N GLY A 61 33.14 -14.38 12.48
CA GLY A 61 33.22 -13.27 13.43
C GLY A 61 34.16 -12.17 12.94
N ILE A 62 35.36 -12.52 12.48
CA ILE A 62 36.39 -11.58 12.00
C ILE A 62 35.86 -10.75 10.83
N THR A 63 35.24 -11.38 9.83
CA THR A 63 34.66 -10.68 8.67
C THR A 63 33.63 -9.62 9.10
N ARG A 64 32.88 -9.88 10.17
CA ARG A 64 31.78 -9.00 10.61
C ARG A 64 32.18 -7.94 11.62
N TYR A 65 33.06 -8.28 12.57
CA TYR A 65 33.39 -7.44 13.73
C TYR A 65 34.85 -6.98 13.75
N GLY A 66 35.68 -7.45 12.82
CA GLY A 66 37.12 -7.29 12.88
C GLY A 66 37.77 -8.20 13.93
N ILE A 67 39.05 -7.98 14.16
CA ILE A 67 39.82 -8.73 15.17
C ILE A 67 39.53 -8.15 16.56
N GLN A 68 39.03 -8.99 17.46
CA GLN A 68 38.75 -8.68 18.86
C GLN A 68 39.25 -9.86 19.70
N GLN A 69 40.31 -9.64 20.48
CA GLN A 69 41.04 -10.72 21.16
C GLN A 69 40.55 -10.91 22.60
N THR A 70 40.56 -12.16 23.07
CA THR A 70 40.37 -12.54 24.47
C THR A 70 41.45 -13.53 24.90
N GLU A 71 41.92 -13.41 26.15
CA GLU A 71 42.91 -14.30 26.73
C GLU A 71 42.22 -15.21 27.77
N ILE A 72 42.42 -16.52 27.65
CA ILE A 72 41.81 -17.51 28.52
C ILE A 72 42.90 -18.36 29.16
N THR A 73 42.97 -18.32 30.49
CA THR A 73 43.88 -19.20 31.25
C THR A 73 43.19 -20.52 31.54
N ALA A 74 43.46 -21.55 30.72
CA ALA A 74 42.88 -22.88 30.93
C ALA A 74 43.65 -23.63 32.04
N THR A 75 43.17 -23.46 33.28
CA THR A 75 43.77 -24.10 34.46
C THR A 75 43.70 -25.63 34.35
N GLY A 76 44.84 -26.31 34.47
CA GLY A 76 44.93 -27.78 34.37
C GLY A 76 44.81 -28.35 32.96
N CYS A 77 44.77 -27.52 31.92
CA CYS A 77 44.78 -27.97 30.53
C CYS A 77 46.20 -28.43 30.12
N THR A 78 46.34 -29.70 29.77
CA THR A 78 47.63 -30.32 29.36
C THR A 78 47.66 -30.76 27.90
N SER A 79 46.65 -30.37 27.11
CA SER A 79 46.51 -30.75 25.71
C SER A 79 46.17 -29.55 24.85
N GLN A 80 46.90 -29.39 23.72
CA GLN A 80 46.62 -28.36 22.73
C GLN A 80 45.18 -28.46 22.18
N ALA A 81 44.68 -29.66 21.90
CA ALA A 81 43.32 -29.86 21.40
C ALA A 81 42.25 -29.44 22.43
N GLN A 82 42.52 -29.65 23.73
CA GLN A 82 41.65 -29.16 24.80
C GLN A 82 41.67 -27.63 24.85
N ALA A 83 42.83 -26.99 24.71
CA ALA A 83 42.95 -25.53 24.61
C ALA A 83 42.17 -24.99 23.39
N GLN A 84 42.27 -25.66 22.25
CA GLN A 84 41.55 -25.30 21.03
C GLN A 84 40.03 -25.37 21.22
N ARG A 85 39.52 -26.44 21.87
CA ARG A 85 38.08 -26.57 22.19
C ARG A 85 37.59 -25.48 23.14
N ILE A 86 38.38 -25.12 24.16
CA ILE A 86 38.06 -24.02 25.09
C ILE A 86 37.98 -22.69 24.33
N GLY A 87 38.93 -22.43 23.42
CA GLY A 87 38.91 -21.23 22.59
C GLY A 87 37.69 -21.18 21.68
N LYS A 88 37.39 -22.28 20.97
CA LYS A 88 36.19 -22.40 20.12
C LYS A 88 34.91 -22.23 20.92
N TRP A 89 34.83 -22.81 22.12
CA TRP A 89 33.70 -22.66 23.03
C TRP A 89 33.45 -21.20 23.41
N ALA A 90 34.51 -20.47 23.79
CA ALA A 90 34.41 -19.07 24.15
C ALA A 90 33.94 -18.20 22.96
N LEU A 91 34.52 -18.40 21.78
CA LEU A 91 34.16 -17.64 20.58
C LEU A 91 32.72 -17.94 20.10
N LEU A 92 32.34 -19.22 20.05
CA LEU A 92 31.00 -19.62 19.64
C LEU A 92 29.93 -19.16 20.63
N THR A 93 30.20 -19.24 21.93
CA THR A 93 29.29 -18.71 22.97
C THR A 93 29.08 -17.21 22.78
N ASN A 94 30.15 -16.43 22.62
CA ASN A 94 30.05 -14.98 22.38
C ASN A 94 29.30 -14.61 21.08
N ARG A 95 29.30 -15.49 20.07
CA ARG A 95 28.60 -15.28 18.80
C ARG A 95 27.14 -15.75 18.80
N LEU A 96 26.82 -16.82 19.52
CA LEU A 96 25.50 -17.45 19.51
C LEU A 96 24.61 -16.98 20.66
N GLU A 97 25.18 -16.80 21.84
CA GLU A 97 24.49 -16.52 23.11
C GLU A 97 24.49 -15.01 23.40
N THR A 98 24.00 -14.24 22.42
CA THR A 98 24.16 -12.77 22.39
C THR A 98 23.03 -12.00 23.06
N GLU A 99 22.00 -12.70 23.50
CA GLU A 99 20.75 -12.13 23.98
C GLU A 99 20.46 -12.64 25.39
N SER A 100 20.02 -11.73 26.24
CA SER A 100 19.52 -12.03 27.58
C SER A 100 18.02 -11.75 27.63
N VAL A 101 17.33 -12.44 28.53
CA VAL A 101 15.91 -12.27 28.79
C VAL A 101 15.70 -12.03 30.28
N GLY A 102 14.85 -11.06 30.61
CA GLY A 102 14.41 -10.74 31.96
C GLY A 102 12.89 -10.76 32.02
N PHE A 103 12.34 -11.46 33.02
CA PHE A 103 10.89 -11.55 33.21
C PHE A 103 10.57 -11.87 34.68
N SER A 104 9.34 -11.57 35.09
CA SER A 104 8.88 -11.79 36.47
C SER A 104 7.82 -12.89 36.50
N VAL A 105 7.89 -13.77 37.50
CA VAL A 105 6.97 -14.89 37.71
C VAL A 105 6.50 -14.94 39.16
N GLY A 106 5.41 -15.64 39.43
CA GLY A 106 4.99 -15.98 40.79
C GLY A 106 5.80 -17.13 41.37
N LEU A 107 5.16 -18.03 42.12
CA LEU A 107 5.83 -19.17 42.78
C LEU A 107 6.62 -20.09 41.83
N ASP A 108 6.30 -20.09 40.53
CA ASP A 108 7.02 -20.82 39.48
C ASP A 108 8.50 -20.38 39.34
N GLY A 109 8.90 -19.29 40.00
CA GLY A 109 10.30 -18.86 40.10
C GLY A 109 11.19 -19.81 40.89
N THR A 110 10.63 -20.65 41.76
CA THR A 110 11.38 -21.62 42.57
C THR A 110 11.74 -22.90 41.81
N LEU A 111 11.14 -23.12 40.63
CA LEU A 111 11.32 -24.31 39.80
C LEU A 111 12.64 -24.33 39.03
N ALA A 112 13.22 -23.16 38.78
CA ALA A 112 14.50 -23.02 38.08
C ALA A 112 15.56 -22.42 39.01
N ARG A 113 16.80 -22.92 38.91
CA ARG A 113 17.95 -22.42 39.67
C ARG A 113 18.98 -21.77 38.74
N PRO A 114 19.78 -20.80 39.24
CA PRO A 114 20.91 -20.29 38.49
C PRO A 114 21.78 -21.41 37.92
N GLY A 115 22.09 -21.29 36.63
CA GLY A 115 22.90 -22.20 35.83
C GLY A 115 22.14 -23.31 35.08
N GLN A 116 20.86 -23.56 35.41
CA GLN A 116 20.02 -24.52 34.68
C GLN A 116 19.46 -23.93 33.38
N ILE A 117 19.08 -24.80 32.45
CA ILE A 117 18.45 -24.42 31.18
C ILE A 117 16.93 -24.42 31.33
N ILE A 118 16.28 -23.38 30.82
CA ILE A 118 14.83 -23.21 30.77
C ILE A 118 14.38 -23.04 29.32
N ARG A 119 13.16 -23.48 29.01
CA ARG A 119 12.49 -23.24 27.73
C ARG A 119 11.59 -22.02 27.85
N ILE A 120 11.66 -21.12 26.87
CA ILE A 120 10.77 -19.98 26.75
C ILE A 120 9.92 -20.14 25.48
N ALA A 121 8.61 -20.18 25.68
CA ALA A 121 7.58 -20.20 24.64
C ALA A 121 6.84 -18.86 24.65
N ASP A 122 7.49 -17.84 24.09
CA ASP A 122 6.97 -16.47 24.00
C ASP A 122 6.13 -16.29 22.73
N ASN A 123 4.82 -16.14 22.91
CA ASN A 123 3.83 -15.97 21.85
C ASN A 123 4.02 -14.65 21.08
N ASP A 124 4.43 -13.58 21.76
CA ASP A 124 4.58 -12.25 21.15
C ASP A 124 5.77 -12.24 20.20
N ARG A 125 6.88 -12.83 20.64
CA ARG A 125 8.06 -12.99 19.80
C ARG A 125 7.85 -13.98 18.66
N ALA A 126 7.14 -15.07 18.94
CA ALA A 126 6.80 -16.08 17.96
C ALA A 126 5.93 -15.54 16.82
N GLY A 127 5.08 -14.55 17.06
CA GLY A 127 4.07 -14.07 16.11
C GLY A 127 2.86 -14.99 15.96
N ARG A 128 2.79 -16.05 16.79
CA ARG A 128 1.65 -16.94 16.94
C ARG A 128 1.71 -17.60 18.31
N ARG A 129 0.57 -18.16 18.73
CA ARG A 129 0.47 -18.88 19.99
C ARG A 129 1.23 -20.21 19.95
N ILE A 130 2.27 -20.32 20.75
CA ILE A 130 3.12 -21.51 20.91
C ILE A 130 3.25 -21.99 22.34
N GLY A 131 2.72 -21.28 23.33
CA GLY A 131 2.73 -21.71 24.71
C GLY A 131 1.54 -21.20 25.50
N GLY A 132 1.18 -21.95 26.55
CA GLY A 132 0.02 -21.67 27.39
C GLY A 132 -0.14 -22.68 28.52
N ARG A 133 -1.34 -22.74 29.09
CA ARG A 133 -1.72 -23.73 30.12
C ARG A 133 -2.72 -24.75 29.58
N LEU A 134 -2.68 -25.97 30.09
CA LEU A 134 -3.67 -26.97 29.77
C LEU A 134 -5.00 -26.64 30.45
N ARG A 135 -6.10 -26.80 29.72
CA ARG A 135 -7.46 -26.74 30.28
C ARG A 135 -7.85 -28.10 30.85
N SER A 136 -7.61 -29.17 30.09
CA SER A 136 -7.77 -30.56 30.52
C SER A 136 -6.95 -31.50 29.63
N SER A 137 -6.81 -32.75 30.05
CA SER A 137 -6.00 -33.75 29.35
C SER A 137 -6.47 -35.17 29.63
N THR A 138 -6.38 -36.03 28.64
CA THR A 138 -6.31 -37.49 28.76
C THR A 138 -4.88 -37.95 28.46
N LEU A 139 -4.62 -39.26 28.48
CA LEU A 139 -3.30 -39.79 28.13
C LEU A 139 -2.96 -39.60 26.64
N ASP A 140 -3.94 -39.36 25.77
CA ASP A 140 -3.75 -39.25 24.31
C ASP A 140 -4.25 -37.93 23.72
N THR A 141 -5.00 -37.13 24.48
CA THR A 141 -5.64 -35.91 24.00
C THR A 141 -5.43 -34.78 24.98
N LEU A 142 -5.03 -33.62 24.48
CA LEU A 142 -4.83 -32.40 25.25
C LEU A 142 -5.85 -31.35 24.81
N VAL A 143 -6.49 -30.72 25.78
CA VAL A 143 -7.36 -29.56 25.57
C VAL A 143 -6.58 -28.32 26.02
N LEU A 144 -6.22 -27.48 25.06
CA LEU A 144 -5.46 -26.27 25.33
C LEU A 144 -6.39 -25.17 25.88
N ASP A 145 -5.78 -24.14 26.45
CA ASP A 145 -6.47 -22.98 27.01
C ASP A 145 -7.11 -22.06 25.94
N ALA A 146 -6.55 -22.02 24.73
CA ALA A 146 -7.12 -21.35 23.56
C ALA A 146 -6.59 -21.99 22.26
N ASP A 147 -7.25 -21.71 21.14
CA ASP A 147 -6.92 -22.29 19.85
C ASP A 147 -5.51 -21.90 19.37
N VAL A 148 -4.86 -22.87 18.71
CA VAL A 148 -3.50 -22.76 18.19
C VAL A 148 -3.45 -23.19 16.72
N LYS A 149 -2.46 -22.64 16.00
CA LYS A 149 -2.12 -23.07 14.64
C LYS A 149 -0.98 -24.09 14.70
N ALA A 150 -1.34 -25.35 14.90
CA ALA A 150 -0.41 -26.48 14.92
C ALA A 150 -0.87 -27.56 13.92
N TYR A 151 0.09 -28.31 13.39
CA TYR A 151 -0.13 -29.29 12.33
C TYR A 151 0.36 -30.70 12.76
N PRO A 152 -0.15 -31.77 12.13
CA PRO A 152 0.40 -33.11 12.33
C PRO A 152 1.91 -33.14 12.08
N GLY A 153 2.66 -33.77 12.99
CA GLY A 153 4.13 -33.81 12.98
C GLY A 153 4.82 -32.74 13.82
N ASP A 154 4.12 -31.66 14.21
CA ASP A 154 4.62 -30.71 15.20
C ASP A 154 4.83 -31.40 16.55
N THR A 155 5.74 -30.89 17.38
CA THR A 155 6.04 -31.45 18.70
C THR A 155 5.43 -30.58 19.78
N ILE A 156 4.66 -31.18 20.69
CA ILE A 156 4.16 -30.51 21.89
C ILE A 156 4.91 -31.04 23.12
N THR A 157 5.38 -30.13 23.95
CA THR A 157 6.00 -30.42 25.25
C THR A 157 5.07 -30.01 26.37
N VAL A 158 4.87 -30.89 27.34
CA VAL A 158 4.02 -30.67 28.53
C VAL A 158 4.83 -30.96 29.79
N ILE A 159 4.60 -30.22 30.87
CA ILE A 159 5.23 -30.50 32.16
C ILE A 159 4.43 -31.56 32.94
N MET A 160 5.10 -32.62 33.37
CA MET A 160 4.49 -33.73 34.12
C MET A 160 4.44 -33.43 35.63
N PRO A 161 3.67 -34.20 36.44
CA PRO A 161 3.59 -33.97 37.90
C PRO A 161 4.95 -34.09 38.60
N THR A 162 5.85 -34.87 38.02
CA THR A 162 7.26 -35.03 38.43
C THR A 162 8.13 -33.80 38.18
N GLY A 163 7.59 -32.75 37.55
CA GLY A 163 8.33 -31.55 37.13
C GLY A 163 9.15 -31.74 35.85
N THR A 164 9.13 -32.93 35.25
CA THR A 164 9.87 -33.21 34.01
C THR A 164 9.08 -32.82 32.78
N ALA A 165 9.76 -32.22 31.79
CA ALA A 165 9.16 -31.88 30.50
C ALA A 165 9.12 -33.10 29.59
N VAL A 166 7.93 -33.48 29.12
CA VAL A 166 7.74 -34.61 28.19
C VAL A 166 7.24 -34.11 26.84
N SER A 167 7.97 -34.48 25.78
CA SER A 167 7.62 -34.13 24.40
C SER A 167 6.93 -35.29 23.68
N ARG A 168 5.91 -34.96 22.88
CA ARG A 168 5.17 -35.90 22.02
C ARG A 168 4.87 -35.24 20.68
N GLN A 169 4.84 -36.02 19.60
CA GLN A 169 4.39 -35.53 18.31
C GLN A 169 2.86 -35.40 18.27
N ILE A 170 2.39 -34.37 17.58
CA ILE A 170 0.97 -34.12 17.32
C ILE A 170 0.53 -35.02 16.17
N LYS A 171 -0.50 -35.83 16.40
CA LYS A 171 -1.14 -36.66 15.38
C LYS A 171 -2.17 -35.88 14.59
N SER A 172 -3.00 -35.10 15.27
CA SER A 172 -4.03 -34.27 14.65
C SER A 172 -4.47 -33.15 15.59
N VAL A 173 -4.94 -32.05 15.02
CA VAL A 173 -5.55 -30.92 15.73
C VAL A 173 -6.92 -30.68 15.12
N GLY A 174 -7.96 -30.52 15.95
CA GLY A 174 -9.30 -30.28 15.44
C GLY A 174 -10.33 -30.08 16.55
N TYR A 175 -11.56 -29.78 16.15
CA TYR A 175 -12.69 -29.65 17.07
C TYR A 175 -13.46 -30.98 17.15
N PRO A 176 -13.89 -31.43 18.33
CA PRO A 176 -14.71 -32.64 18.45
C PRO A 176 -16.07 -32.42 17.77
N LEU A 177 -16.52 -33.40 16.98
CA LEU A 177 -17.65 -33.27 16.04
C LEU A 177 -19.07 -33.22 16.65
N THR A 178 -19.28 -33.36 17.96
CA THR A 178 -20.62 -33.17 18.56
C THR A 178 -20.60 -32.73 20.02
N TRP A 179 -21.29 -31.63 20.31
CA TRP A 179 -21.63 -31.16 21.66
C TRP A 179 -23.13 -31.31 21.89
N GLY A 180 -23.50 -31.94 23.01
CA GLY A 180 -24.86 -31.87 23.55
C GLY A 180 -24.78 -31.51 25.04
N ASN A 181 -25.78 -30.79 25.56
CA ASN A 181 -25.86 -30.24 26.92
C ASN A 181 -25.83 -31.27 28.09
N LYS A 182 -25.34 -32.51 27.88
CA LYS A 182 -25.26 -33.58 28.89
C LYS A 182 -23.92 -34.34 28.90
N GLY A 183 -22.83 -33.66 28.55
CA GLY A 183 -21.45 -34.13 28.74
C GLY A 183 -20.84 -34.95 27.58
N ILE A 184 -19.52 -35.18 27.65
CA ILE A 184 -18.72 -35.91 26.66
C ILE A 184 -19.17 -37.38 26.61
N LYS A 185 -19.70 -37.85 25.48
CA LYS A 185 -19.96 -39.27 25.20
C LYS A 185 -18.92 -39.80 24.22
N TRP A 186 -18.08 -40.73 24.67
CA TRP A 186 -17.25 -41.52 23.76
C TRP A 186 -18.09 -42.62 23.10
N SER A 187 -17.60 -43.22 22.01
CA SER A 187 -18.23 -44.33 21.28
C SER A 187 -18.53 -45.58 22.14
N SER A 188 -18.07 -45.60 23.39
CA SER A 188 -18.35 -46.61 24.42
C SER A 188 -19.52 -46.26 25.37
N GLY A 189 -20.20 -45.12 25.18
CA GLY A 189 -21.43 -44.76 25.91
C GLY A 189 -21.25 -44.22 27.33
N ARG A 190 -20.02 -44.13 27.86
CA ARG A 190 -19.74 -43.62 29.22
C ARG A 190 -19.45 -42.12 29.22
N VAL A 191 -20.16 -41.37 30.08
CA VAL A 191 -19.97 -39.92 30.32
C VAL A 191 -18.99 -39.74 31.49
N THR A 192 -17.97 -38.88 31.33
CA THR A 192 -16.86 -38.77 32.30
C THR A 192 -16.51 -37.36 32.78
N MET A 193 -17.16 -36.29 32.30
CA MET A 193 -16.88 -34.91 32.76
C MET A 193 -18.12 -34.01 32.80
N ASP A 194 -18.25 -33.22 33.87
CA ASP A 194 -19.18 -32.09 33.98
C ASP A 194 -18.57 -30.86 33.27
N THR A 195 -19.38 -30.21 32.44
CA THR A 195 -18.95 -29.16 31.51
C THR A 195 -19.85 -27.92 31.57
N THR A 196 -20.38 -27.60 32.76
CA THR A 196 -21.08 -26.34 32.98
C THR A 196 -20.10 -25.15 32.86
N GLY A 197 -20.32 -24.29 31.85
CA GLY A 197 -19.56 -23.03 31.65
C GLY A 197 -18.59 -22.99 30.45
N PHE A 198 -18.54 -24.03 29.60
CA PHE A 198 -17.62 -24.05 28.46
C PHE A 198 -18.28 -23.62 27.12
N PRO A 199 -17.58 -22.86 26.25
CA PRO A 199 -18.02 -22.58 24.89
C PRO A 199 -18.03 -23.86 24.03
N ALA A 200 -18.97 -23.96 23.08
CA ALA A 200 -19.33 -25.17 22.35
C ALA A 200 -18.26 -25.75 21.40
N GLU A 201 -17.14 -25.04 21.20
CA GLU A 201 -16.06 -25.43 20.30
C GLU A 201 -14.72 -25.22 21.03
N VAL A 202 -14.06 -26.31 21.44
CA VAL A 202 -12.71 -26.25 22.02
C VAL A 202 -11.79 -27.13 21.20
N GLN A 203 -10.71 -26.55 20.70
CA GLN A 203 -9.73 -27.29 19.90
C GLN A 203 -9.00 -28.33 20.76
N GLN A 204 -8.90 -29.55 20.23
CA GLN A 204 -8.21 -30.68 20.82
C GLN A 204 -6.95 -31.03 20.03
N VAL A 205 -5.90 -31.37 20.75
CA VAL A 205 -4.64 -31.87 20.20
C VAL A 205 -4.51 -33.35 20.56
N VAL A 206 -4.49 -34.21 19.55
CA VAL A 206 -4.31 -35.66 19.73
C VAL A 206 -2.83 -35.99 19.56
N LEU A 207 -2.28 -36.75 20.50
CA LEU A 207 -0.88 -37.15 20.54
C LEU A 207 -0.66 -38.42 19.70
N ALA A 208 0.48 -38.51 19.02
CA ALA A 208 0.88 -39.69 18.25
C ALA A 208 1.20 -40.88 19.18
N GLN A 209 1.79 -40.60 20.34
CA GLN A 209 2.08 -41.55 21.40
C GLN A 209 1.44 -41.06 22.70
N LYS A 210 0.84 -41.99 23.45
CA LYS A 210 0.23 -41.70 24.74
C LYS A 210 1.27 -41.20 25.75
N LEU A 211 0.82 -40.36 26.68
CA LEU A 211 1.55 -40.02 27.89
C LEU A 211 1.51 -41.20 28.86
N ASP A 212 2.56 -41.30 29.66
CA ASP A 212 2.71 -42.38 30.65
C ASP A 212 1.87 -42.11 31.91
N GLU A 213 1.67 -40.83 32.23
CA GLU A 213 0.84 -40.33 33.33
C GLU A 213 0.02 -39.10 32.90
N LEU A 214 -1.03 -38.76 33.65
CA LEU A 214 -1.80 -37.55 33.39
C LEU A 214 -1.01 -36.31 33.84
N PRO A 215 -0.92 -35.27 33.01
CA PRO A 215 -0.28 -34.03 33.44
C PRO A 215 -1.15 -33.31 34.49
N PRO A 216 -0.54 -32.49 35.36
CA PRO A 216 -1.28 -31.69 36.33
C PRO A 216 -2.29 -30.77 35.65
N GLN A 217 -3.39 -30.47 36.36
CA GLN A 217 -4.31 -29.43 35.91
C GLN A 217 -3.55 -28.11 35.73
N HIS A 218 -3.83 -27.38 34.65
CA HIS A 218 -3.13 -26.14 34.30
C HIS A 218 -1.63 -26.28 34.02
N SER A 219 -1.15 -27.49 33.70
CA SER A 219 0.23 -27.70 33.31
C SER A 219 0.64 -26.85 32.10
N MET A 220 1.88 -26.38 32.10
CA MET A 220 2.46 -25.60 31.03
C MET A 220 2.69 -26.47 29.80
N TRP A 221 2.36 -25.93 28.64
CA TRP A 221 2.68 -26.55 27.36
C TRP A 221 3.41 -25.58 26.43
N ALA A 222 4.21 -26.15 25.52
CA ALA A 222 4.86 -25.43 24.43
C ALA A 222 4.86 -26.26 23.14
N ILE A 223 4.82 -25.61 21.98
CA ILE A 223 4.81 -26.26 20.66
C ILE A 223 6.04 -25.82 19.86
N ASP A 224 6.75 -26.82 19.32
CA ASP A 224 7.82 -26.69 18.35
C ASP A 224 7.34 -27.22 16.99
N SER A 225 7.57 -26.45 15.92
CA SER A 225 7.35 -26.85 14.52
C SER A 225 8.60 -26.65 13.68
N THR A 226 8.61 -27.18 12.46
CA THR A 226 9.71 -26.98 11.50
C THR A 226 9.94 -25.51 11.14
N THR A 227 8.87 -24.72 11.17
CA THR A 227 8.87 -23.29 10.86
C THR A 227 9.00 -22.39 12.09
N LEU A 228 8.99 -22.95 13.30
CA LEU A 228 9.06 -22.18 14.54
C LEU A 228 9.47 -23.05 15.73
N ALA A 229 10.62 -22.77 16.32
CA ALA A 229 11.11 -23.43 17.52
C ALA A 229 11.11 -22.49 18.73
N THR A 230 10.85 -23.07 19.90
CA THR A 230 11.02 -22.46 21.21
C THR A 230 12.49 -22.17 21.49
N GLN A 231 12.72 -21.16 22.33
CA GLN A 231 14.06 -20.73 22.66
C GLN A 231 14.51 -21.31 24.01
N LEU A 232 15.77 -21.69 24.08
CA LEU A 232 16.40 -22.13 25.32
C LEU A 232 17.21 -20.98 25.91
N PHE A 233 17.16 -20.85 27.23
CA PHE A 233 17.92 -19.86 27.98
C PHE A 233 18.54 -20.50 29.23
N ARG A 234 19.75 -20.12 29.58
CA ARG A 234 20.41 -20.52 30.82
C ARG A 234 20.18 -19.45 31.88
N VAL A 235 19.65 -19.83 33.03
CA VAL A 235 19.34 -18.91 34.13
C VAL A 235 20.65 -18.37 34.72
N MET A 236 20.75 -17.05 34.86
CA MET A 236 21.89 -16.37 35.48
C MET A 236 21.58 -16.00 36.92
N SER A 237 20.37 -15.51 37.18
CA SER A 237 19.93 -15.16 38.53
C SER A 237 18.43 -15.35 38.68
N VAL A 238 18.03 -15.72 39.88
CA VAL A 238 16.64 -15.70 40.35
C VAL A 238 16.65 -14.86 41.61
N ALA A 239 15.91 -13.75 41.59
CA ALA A 239 15.83 -12.83 42.73
C ALA A 239 14.37 -12.71 43.17
N GLU A 240 14.11 -12.93 44.45
CA GLU A 240 12.80 -12.65 45.04
C GLU A 240 12.66 -11.14 45.25
N ASP A 241 11.50 -10.60 44.87
CA ASP A 241 11.15 -9.20 45.07
C ASP A 241 10.33 -9.07 46.36
N PHE A 242 10.90 -8.38 47.35
CA PHE A 242 10.29 -8.13 48.67
C PHE A 242 9.63 -6.76 48.77
N SER A 243 9.49 -6.02 47.66
CA SER A 243 8.94 -4.66 47.66
C SER A 243 7.45 -4.58 47.96
N ASP A 244 6.71 -5.68 47.79
CA ASP A 244 5.27 -5.79 48.07
C ASP A 244 4.97 -7.10 48.82
N SER A 245 3.73 -7.25 49.26
CA SER A 245 3.18 -8.45 49.91
C SER A 245 2.94 -9.65 48.97
N GLU A 246 3.12 -9.45 47.66
CA GLU A 246 2.97 -10.51 46.65
C GLU A 246 4.28 -11.26 46.40
N ILE A 247 4.23 -12.59 46.35
CA ILE A 247 5.41 -13.42 46.03
C ILE A 247 5.74 -13.29 44.54
N LYS A 248 6.83 -12.57 44.24
CA LYS A 248 7.32 -12.33 42.88
C LYS A 248 8.80 -12.69 42.79
N PHE A 249 9.18 -13.40 41.72
CA PHE A 249 10.57 -13.70 41.40
C PHE A 249 10.93 -13.11 40.04
N THR A 250 12.05 -12.40 39.98
CA THR A 250 12.65 -11.91 38.74
C THR A 250 13.70 -12.90 38.27
N ILE A 251 13.50 -13.47 37.08
CA ILE A 251 14.45 -14.37 36.43
C ILE A 251 15.20 -13.60 35.36
N SER A 252 16.53 -13.67 35.39
CA SER A 252 17.39 -13.22 34.30
C SER A 252 18.14 -14.41 33.72
N ALA A 253 18.08 -14.57 32.40
CA ALA A 253 18.69 -15.69 31.70
C ALA A 253 19.38 -15.26 30.40
N VAL A 254 20.37 -16.02 29.95
CA VAL A 254 21.10 -15.79 28.69
C VAL A 254 20.74 -16.87 27.68
N ARG A 255 20.60 -16.50 26.41
CA ARG A 255 20.23 -17.44 25.33
C ARG A 255 21.19 -18.62 25.33
N HIS A 256 20.65 -19.83 25.24
CA HIS A 256 21.43 -21.06 25.18
C HIS A 256 21.28 -21.71 23.79
N ASN A 257 22.39 -22.19 23.22
CA ASN A 257 22.35 -22.97 21.97
C ASN A 257 23.11 -24.30 22.15
N ALA A 258 22.37 -25.40 22.22
CA ALA A 258 22.94 -26.74 22.41
C ALA A 258 23.73 -27.25 21.19
N SER A 259 23.45 -26.77 19.97
CA SER A 259 24.20 -27.19 18.77
C SER A 259 25.67 -26.76 18.80
N LYS A 260 26.05 -25.83 19.70
CA LYS A 260 27.45 -25.40 19.87
C LYS A 260 28.37 -26.56 20.30
N TYR A 261 27.88 -27.48 21.14
CA TYR A 261 28.69 -28.58 21.65
C TYR A 261 29.13 -29.54 20.52
N GLY A 262 28.19 -29.99 19.69
CA GLY A 262 28.50 -30.82 18.52
C GLY A 262 29.42 -30.12 17.52
N ALA A 263 29.28 -28.80 17.36
CA ALA A 263 30.15 -28.01 16.49
C ALA A 263 31.60 -27.94 17.00
N ILE A 264 31.78 -27.90 18.33
CA ILE A 264 33.10 -27.85 18.98
C ILE A 264 33.78 -29.22 18.95
N ASP A 265 33.03 -30.27 19.28
CA ASP A 265 33.59 -31.62 19.46
C ASP A 265 33.71 -32.40 18.14
N ASN A 266 32.70 -32.28 17.28
CA ASN A 266 32.57 -33.10 16.07
C ASN A 266 32.56 -32.28 14.77
N GLY A 267 32.70 -30.95 14.85
CA GLY A 267 32.67 -30.07 13.66
C GLY A 267 31.30 -30.03 12.96
N THR A 268 30.21 -30.37 13.65
CA THR A 268 28.87 -30.36 13.05
C THR A 268 28.42 -28.94 12.70
N ARG A 269 27.54 -28.82 11.71
CA ARG A 269 26.97 -27.54 11.31
C ARG A 269 26.06 -26.99 12.41
N ILE A 270 26.24 -25.72 12.76
CA ILE A 270 25.39 -25.03 13.74
C ILE A 270 24.02 -24.78 13.11
N GLU A 271 22.98 -25.35 13.71
CA GLU A 271 21.60 -25.09 13.32
C GLU A 271 21.04 -23.89 14.10
N ARG A 272 20.28 -23.05 13.39
CA ARG A 272 19.52 -21.95 13.97
C ARG A 272 18.07 -22.12 13.57
N PRO A 273 17.25 -22.79 14.40
CA PRO A 273 15.86 -22.94 14.06
C PRO A 273 15.18 -21.55 14.06
N PRO A 274 14.18 -21.34 13.19
CA PRO A 274 13.42 -20.10 13.14
C PRO A 274 12.67 -19.89 14.46
N VAL A 275 12.71 -18.67 15.03
CA VAL A 275 12.10 -18.35 16.34
C VAL A 275 10.91 -17.40 16.23
N THR A 276 10.59 -16.93 15.02
CA THR A 276 9.46 -16.04 14.76
C THR A 276 8.87 -16.32 13.39
N VAL A 277 7.55 -16.26 13.29
CA VAL A 277 6.84 -16.21 12.00
C VAL A 277 6.53 -14.78 11.56
N ILE A 278 6.89 -13.77 12.38
CA ILE A 278 6.75 -12.36 12.01
C ILE A 278 7.80 -12.07 10.92
N PRO A 279 7.36 -11.60 9.74
CA PRO A 279 8.30 -11.23 8.70
C PRO A 279 9.24 -10.12 9.17
N PRO A 280 10.53 -10.17 8.82
CA PRO A 280 11.49 -9.17 9.24
C PRO A 280 11.03 -7.76 8.82
N SER A 281 11.29 -6.77 9.68
CA SER A 281 10.99 -5.36 9.42
C SER A 281 11.74 -4.77 8.24
N VAL A 282 12.81 -5.43 7.79
CA VAL A 282 13.59 -5.04 6.61
C VAL A 282 13.50 -6.15 5.57
N GLN A 283 12.87 -5.86 4.44
CA GLN A 283 12.80 -6.76 3.30
C GLN A 283 14.12 -6.74 2.53
N ARG A 284 14.69 -7.92 2.25
CA ARG A 284 15.89 -8.02 1.40
C ARG A 284 15.52 -7.76 -0.07
N PRO A 285 16.39 -7.12 -0.87
CA PRO A 285 16.21 -6.97 -2.31
C PRO A 285 16.22 -8.35 -2.99
N PRO A 286 15.46 -8.54 -4.09
CA PRO A 286 15.58 -9.71 -4.96
C PRO A 286 17.02 -9.91 -5.47
N ALA A 287 17.43 -11.17 -5.67
CA ALA A 287 18.71 -11.50 -6.30
C ALA A 287 18.50 -11.90 -7.76
N ASN A 288 19.58 -11.87 -8.55
CA ASN A 288 19.63 -12.40 -9.92
C ASN A 288 18.51 -11.90 -10.83
N VAL A 289 18.30 -10.58 -10.89
CA VAL A 289 17.33 -10.00 -11.83
C VAL A 289 17.86 -10.15 -13.26
N THR A 290 17.19 -10.96 -14.07
CA THR A 290 17.56 -11.25 -15.46
C THR A 290 16.45 -10.83 -16.43
N LEU A 291 16.87 -10.60 -17.67
CA LEU A 291 16.02 -10.23 -18.79
C LEU A 291 16.20 -11.27 -19.89
N SER A 292 15.12 -11.92 -20.30
CA SER A 292 15.07 -12.78 -21.48
C SER A 292 14.03 -12.25 -22.46
N ASN A 293 14.10 -12.71 -23.70
CA ASN A 293 13.13 -12.36 -24.73
C ASN A 293 12.76 -13.61 -25.51
N ASP A 294 11.47 -13.89 -25.54
CA ASP A 294 10.86 -14.93 -26.35
C ASP A 294 9.95 -14.30 -27.40
N HIS A 295 9.78 -14.99 -28.53
CA HIS A 295 8.87 -14.55 -29.58
C HIS A 295 7.79 -15.62 -29.77
N PHE A 296 6.53 -15.21 -29.79
CA PHE A 296 5.45 -16.07 -30.26
C PHE A 296 4.85 -15.48 -31.53
N VAL A 297 4.45 -16.37 -32.45
CA VAL A 297 3.78 -16.00 -33.70
C VAL A 297 2.28 -16.14 -33.48
N ASP A 298 1.56 -15.02 -33.51
CA ASP A 298 0.10 -14.99 -33.48
C ASP A 298 -0.42 -14.39 -34.79
N GLN A 299 -1.31 -15.11 -35.46
CA GLN A 299 -1.99 -14.66 -36.70
C GLN A 299 -1.06 -13.98 -37.74
N GLY A 300 0.16 -14.50 -37.92
CA GLY A 300 1.12 -14.01 -38.92
C GLY A 300 1.95 -12.79 -38.51
N SER A 301 1.90 -12.35 -37.24
CA SER A 301 2.80 -11.31 -36.70
C SER A 301 3.63 -11.86 -35.53
N ALA A 302 4.93 -11.57 -35.51
CA ALA A 302 5.82 -11.93 -34.41
C ALA A 302 5.67 -10.89 -33.28
N VAL A 303 5.13 -11.31 -32.13
CA VAL A 303 5.07 -10.49 -30.93
C VAL A 303 6.23 -10.88 -30.02
N SER A 304 7.17 -9.96 -29.85
CA SER A 304 8.29 -10.12 -28.92
C SER A 304 7.83 -9.81 -27.49
N VAL A 305 8.11 -10.71 -26.56
CA VAL A 305 7.78 -10.61 -25.14
C VAL A 305 9.07 -10.62 -24.34
N MET A 306 9.27 -9.58 -23.52
CA MET A 306 10.35 -9.53 -22.55
C MET A 306 9.88 -10.18 -21.26
N THR A 307 10.59 -11.20 -20.81
CA THR A 307 10.37 -11.81 -19.50
C THR A 307 11.44 -11.32 -18.54
N ILE A 308 11.00 -10.75 -17.42
CA ILE A 308 11.87 -10.32 -16.33
C ILE A 308 11.75 -11.37 -15.22
N GLU A 309 12.85 -12.00 -14.83
CA GLU A 309 12.89 -13.02 -13.78
C GLU A 309 13.81 -12.60 -12.64
N TRP A 310 13.54 -13.09 -11.43
CA TRP A 310 14.37 -12.87 -10.25
C TRP A 310 14.23 -14.00 -9.24
N GLU A 311 15.20 -14.12 -8.33
CA GLU A 311 15.11 -15.06 -7.21
C GLU A 311 14.29 -14.50 -6.05
N LYS A 312 13.41 -15.33 -5.49
CA LYS A 312 12.56 -14.96 -4.34
C LYS A 312 13.42 -14.68 -3.10
N PRO A 313 13.42 -13.44 -2.57
CA PRO A 313 14.04 -13.14 -1.29
C PRO A 313 13.15 -13.66 -0.14
N GLU A 314 13.79 -13.95 0.99
CA GLU A 314 13.13 -14.43 2.20
C GLU A 314 12.00 -13.47 2.63
N ALA A 315 10.86 -14.04 3.04
CA ALA A 315 9.66 -13.34 3.52
C ALA A 315 8.93 -12.39 2.53
N ALA A 316 9.29 -12.38 1.24
CA ALA A 316 8.58 -11.62 0.22
C ALA A 316 7.26 -12.29 -0.21
N ILE A 317 6.20 -11.48 -0.33
CA ILE A 317 4.87 -11.89 -0.80
C ILE A 317 4.46 -11.22 -2.12
N ALA A 318 5.06 -10.09 -2.46
CA ALA A 318 4.78 -9.35 -3.69
C ALA A 318 6.03 -8.62 -4.20
N TYR A 319 5.99 -8.23 -5.46
CA TYR A 319 7.08 -7.55 -6.15
C TYR A 319 6.54 -6.43 -7.00
N GLU A 320 7.30 -5.35 -7.11
CA GLU A 320 7.03 -4.26 -8.05
C GLU A 320 8.18 -4.13 -9.02
N VAL A 321 7.84 -4.07 -10.30
CA VAL A 321 8.79 -4.15 -11.40
C VAL A 321 8.69 -2.90 -12.26
N TYR A 322 9.86 -2.35 -12.59
CA TYR A 322 10.01 -1.27 -13.56
C TYR A 322 11.06 -1.68 -14.59
N TRP A 323 10.94 -1.15 -15.81
CA TRP A 323 11.93 -1.33 -16.86
C TRP A 323 12.19 -0.02 -17.60
N ARG A 324 13.33 0.06 -18.27
CA ARG A 324 13.68 1.18 -19.14
C ARG A 324 14.40 0.67 -20.40
N LYS A 325 14.28 1.42 -21.50
CA LYS A 325 14.93 1.15 -22.79
C LYS A 325 15.88 2.30 -23.15
N ASN A 326 17.10 2.02 -23.60
CA ASN A 326 18.06 2.98 -24.20
C ASN A 326 18.11 4.33 -23.47
N ASP A 327 18.36 4.31 -22.15
CA ASP A 327 18.42 5.49 -21.27
C ASP A 327 17.15 6.34 -21.15
N GLY A 328 15.99 5.84 -21.59
CA GLY A 328 14.70 6.46 -21.38
C GLY A 328 14.17 6.37 -19.94
N ASP A 329 12.96 6.88 -19.75
CA ASP A 329 12.28 6.89 -18.45
C ASP A 329 11.94 5.48 -17.94
N TRP A 330 11.80 5.36 -16.62
CA TRP A 330 11.35 4.14 -15.97
C TRP A 330 9.85 3.94 -16.17
N ILE A 331 9.49 2.84 -16.83
CA ILE A 331 8.12 2.41 -17.07
C ILE A 331 7.75 1.33 -16.05
N PHE A 332 6.58 1.47 -15.43
CA PHE A 332 6.05 0.48 -14.49
C PHE A 332 5.49 -0.72 -15.24
N ALA A 333 6.03 -1.93 -14.99
CA ALA A 333 5.53 -3.17 -15.58
C ALA A 333 4.33 -3.73 -14.79
N GLY A 334 4.25 -3.48 -13.49
CA GLY A 334 3.17 -3.96 -12.64
C GLY A 334 3.64 -4.48 -11.29
N ARG A 335 2.66 -4.89 -10.47
CA ARG A 335 2.86 -5.59 -9.20
C ARG A 335 2.45 -7.05 -9.35
N THR A 336 3.31 -7.98 -8.97
CA THR A 336 3.06 -9.43 -9.08
C THR A 336 3.42 -10.18 -7.80
N GLY A 337 2.80 -11.34 -7.55
CA GLY A 337 3.17 -12.28 -6.49
C GLY A 337 4.14 -13.37 -6.95
N THR A 338 4.36 -13.51 -8.27
CA THR A 338 5.29 -14.46 -8.89
C THR A 338 6.71 -13.92 -8.94
N THR A 339 7.69 -14.77 -9.26
CA THR A 339 9.11 -14.41 -9.43
C THR A 339 9.46 -13.98 -10.86
N SER A 340 8.45 -13.77 -11.71
CA SER A 340 8.60 -13.30 -13.07
C SER A 340 7.44 -12.42 -13.49
N ILE A 341 7.68 -11.52 -14.44
CA ILE A 341 6.64 -10.74 -15.12
C ILE A 341 6.96 -10.63 -16.61
N ASP A 342 5.93 -10.74 -17.43
CA ASP A 342 6.03 -10.65 -18.89
C ASP A 342 5.55 -9.29 -19.38
N VAL A 343 6.35 -8.67 -20.25
CA VAL A 343 6.07 -7.39 -20.91
C VAL A 343 6.00 -7.65 -22.41
N SER A 344 4.80 -7.60 -22.99
CA SER A 344 4.58 -7.81 -24.42
C SER A 344 4.85 -6.56 -25.26
N GLY A 345 5.17 -6.76 -26.55
CA GLY A 345 5.31 -5.67 -27.52
C GLY A 345 6.64 -4.92 -27.45
N ILE A 346 7.72 -5.59 -27.04
CA ILE A 346 9.04 -4.95 -26.97
C ILE A 346 9.64 -4.70 -28.36
N TYR A 347 10.44 -3.63 -28.48
CA TYR A 347 11.17 -3.25 -29.69
C TYR A 347 12.66 -3.54 -29.52
N ALA A 348 13.42 -3.64 -30.62
CA ALA A 348 14.86 -3.87 -30.50
C ALA A 348 15.55 -2.73 -29.71
N GLY A 349 16.42 -3.07 -28.75
CA GLY A 349 17.14 -2.10 -27.92
C GLY A 349 17.81 -2.70 -26.68
N ARG A 350 18.41 -1.84 -25.86
CA ARG A 350 19.06 -2.19 -24.59
C ARG A 350 18.11 -1.94 -23.44
N TYR A 351 17.85 -2.97 -22.65
CA TYR A 351 16.86 -2.96 -21.58
C TYR A 351 17.53 -3.14 -20.22
N VAL A 352 16.99 -2.43 -19.22
CA VAL A 352 17.33 -2.60 -17.80
C VAL A 352 16.03 -2.70 -17.01
N ALA A 353 15.92 -3.70 -16.13
CA ALA A 353 14.84 -3.84 -15.17
C ALA A 353 15.30 -3.51 -13.75
N LYS A 354 14.38 -3.01 -12.93
CA LYS A 354 14.56 -2.93 -11.48
C LYS A 354 13.35 -3.50 -10.77
N VAL A 355 13.61 -4.29 -9.73
CA VAL A 355 12.59 -5.01 -8.96
C VAL A 355 12.78 -4.71 -7.48
N ARG A 356 11.69 -4.40 -6.76
CA ARG A 356 11.67 -4.40 -5.30
C ARG A 356 10.73 -5.47 -4.78
N ALA A 357 11.09 -6.08 -3.66
CA ALA A 357 10.28 -7.08 -2.96
C ALA A 357 9.51 -6.42 -1.83
N ILE A 358 8.32 -6.93 -1.53
CA ILE A 358 7.41 -6.42 -0.51
C ILE A 358 7.04 -7.58 0.42
N ASN A 359 7.19 -7.36 1.73
CA ASN A 359 6.81 -8.34 2.77
C ASN A 359 5.31 -8.23 3.13
N SER A 360 4.83 -9.08 4.04
CA SER A 360 3.41 -9.07 4.46
C SER A 360 2.98 -7.84 5.27
N LEU A 361 3.93 -6.98 5.65
CA LEU A 361 3.68 -5.71 6.32
C LEU A 361 3.71 -4.54 5.34
N ASP A 362 3.70 -4.83 4.02
CA ASP A 362 3.77 -3.88 2.91
C ASP A 362 5.05 -3.03 2.90
N ILE A 363 6.12 -3.52 3.55
CA ILE A 363 7.44 -2.87 3.56
C ILE A 363 8.24 -3.35 2.34
N GLY A 364 8.64 -2.39 1.51
CA GLY A 364 9.46 -2.63 0.32
C GLY A 364 10.96 -2.67 0.62
N SER A 365 11.69 -3.51 -0.10
CA SER A 365 13.15 -3.48 -0.14
C SER A 365 13.69 -2.33 -1.01
N VAL A 366 15.00 -2.12 -0.96
CA VAL A 366 15.70 -1.35 -2.01
C VAL A 366 15.58 -2.07 -3.36
N PHE A 367 15.63 -1.32 -4.45
CA PHE A 367 15.54 -1.89 -5.80
C PHE A 367 16.80 -2.70 -6.13
N ALA A 368 16.60 -3.93 -6.62
CA ALA A 368 17.62 -4.70 -7.33
C ALA A 368 17.52 -4.39 -8.82
N THR A 369 18.65 -4.14 -9.48
CA THR A 369 18.72 -3.84 -10.91
C THR A 369 19.29 -5.02 -11.69
N SER A 370 18.76 -5.27 -12.89
CA SER A 370 19.35 -6.23 -13.82
C SER A 370 20.62 -5.67 -14.46
N VAL A 371 21.40 -6.56 -15.07
CA VAL A 371 22.41 -6.16 -16.07
C VAL A 371 21.68 -5.62 -17.32
N GLU A 372 22.34 -4.75 -18.08
CA GLU A 372 21.82 -4.25 -19.35
C GLU A 372 21.86 -5.35 -20.41
N THR A 373 20.69 -5.71 -20.95
CA THR A 373 20.54 -6.79 -21.93
C THR A 373 19.98 -6.25 -23.24
N VAL A 374 20.57 -6.64 -24.37
CA VAL A 374 20.07 -6.31 -25.71
C VAL A 374 18.96 -7.28 -26.09
N LEU A 375 17.75 -6.78 -26.32
CA LEU A 375 16.60 -7.58 -26.73
C LEU A 375 16.24 -7.29 -28.20
N ASN A 376 15.86 -8.34 -28.93
CA ASN A 376 15.43 -8.27 -30.32
C ASN A 376 13.90 -8.13 -30.36
N GLY A 377 13.39 -6.96 -30.71
CA GLY A 377 11.96 -6.69 -30.79
C GLY A 377 11.51 -6.17 -32.15
N LYS A 378 10.27 -5.69 -32.25
CA LYS A 378 9.71 -5.05 -33.47
C LYS A 378 10.64 -3.90 -33.92
N THR A 379 10.77 -3.67 -35.23
CA THR A 379 11.66 -2.63 -35.81
C THR A 379 10.95 -1.63 -36.71
N THR A 380 9.64 -1.80 -36.94
CA THR A 380 8.87 -1.00 -37.89
C THR A 380 8.05 0.10 -37.18
N PRO A 381 8.18 1.37 -37.59
CA PRO A 381 7.32 2.47 -37.11
C PRO A 381 5.84 2.24 -37.44
N PRO A 382 4.90 2.95 -36.76
CA PRO A 382 3.48 2.91 -37.11
C PRO A 382 3.26 3.26 -38.59
N PRO A 383 2.33 2.57 -39.28
CA PRO A 383 2.00 2.88 -40.67
C PRO A 383 1.34 4.25 -40.79
N VAL A 384 1.27 4.78 -42.02
CA VAL A 384 0.48 5.98 -42.33
C VAL A 384 -1.03 5.69 -42.22
N PRO A 385 -1.89 6.69 -41.91
CA PRO A 385 -3.34 6.56 -42.02
C PRO A 385 -3.78 5.96 -43.36
N SER A 386 -4.86 5.17 -43.39
CA SER A 386 -5.36 4.53 -44.61
C SER A 386 -6.11 5.50 -45.53
N SER A 387 -6.70 6.54 -44.94
CA SER A 387 -7.31 7.66 -45.66
C SER A 387 -7.20 8.94 -44.83
N PHE A 388 -7.28 10.09 -45.50
CA PHE A 388 -7.48 11.38 -44.85
C PHE A 388 -8.21 12.32 -45.81
N THR A 389 -9.34 12.89 -45.39
CA THR A 389 -10.19 13.74 -46.22
C THR A 389 -10.61 15.00 -45.47
N ALA A 390 -10.90 16.06 -46.23
CA ALA A 390 -11.44 17.32 -45.71
C ALA A 390 -12.73 17.67 -46.45
N GLU A 391 -13.77 18.02 -45.70
CA GLU A 391 -15.09 18.42 -46.16
C GLU A 391 -15.36 19.88 -45.75
N SER A 392 -15.84 20.66 -46.72
CA SER A 392 -16.18 22.07 -46.53
C SER A 392 -17.55 22.22 -45.89
N ILE A 393 -17.64 22.93 -44.75
CA ILE A 393 -18.90 23.24 -44.09
C ILE A 393 -19.01 24.76 -43.81
N VAL A 394 -20.22 25.24 -43.50
CA VAL A 394 -20.46 26.65 -43.20
C VAL A 394 -19.66 27.06 -41.95
N PHE A 395 -18.79 28.07 -42.11
CA PHE A 395 -17.86 28.55 -41.08
C PHE A 395 -16.95 27.46 -40.47
N GLY A 396 -16.63 26.40 -41.22
CA GLY A 396 -15.83 25.31 -40.69
C GLY A 396 -15.29 24.33 -41.72
N ILE A 397 -14.46 23.39 -41.26
CA ILE A 397 -13.91 22.29 -42.05
C ILE A 397 -14.06 21.01 -41.22
N LYS A 398 -14.58 19.95 -41.83
CA LYS A 398 -14.64 18.61 -41.21
C LYS A 398 -13.54 17.74 -41.79
N LEU A 399 -12.75 17.10 -40.94
CA LEU A 399 -11.67 16.19 -41.31
C LEU A 399 -12.05 14.76 -40.89
N ALA A 400 -11.71 13.78 -41.73
CA ALA A 400 -11.88 12.37 -41.41
C ALA A 400 -10.66 11.56 -41.84
N TRP A 401 -10.22 10.59 -41.04
CA TRP A 401 -9.09 9.71 -41.34
C TRP A 401 -9.40 8.24 -41.07
N GLY A 402 -8.79 7.36 -41.87
CA GLY A 402 -8.89 5.92 -41.75
C GLY A 402 -7.71 5.31 -41.00
N ILE A 403 -7.96 4.22 -40.28
CA ILE A 403 -6.93 3.41 -39.61
C ILE A 403 -6.67 2.16 -40.47
N PRO A 404 -5.42 1.81 -40.82
CA PRO A 404 -5.12 0.64 -41.63
C PRO A 404 -5.58 -0.68 -40.99
N ALA A 405 -6.11 -1.59 -41.82
CA ALA A 405 -6.46 -2.94 -41.39
C ALA A 405 -5.18 -3.69 -40.94
N GLY A 406 -5.21 -4.28 -39.74
CA GLY A 406 -4.07 -4.97 -39.13
C GLY A 406 -3.31 -4.19 -38.05
N VAL A 407 -3.63 -2.91 -37.84
CA VAL A 407 -3.18 -2.18 -36.64
C VAL A 407 -4.14 -2.53 -35.50
N THR A 408 -3.72 -3.42 -34.60
CA THR A 408 -4.52 -3.86 -33.47
C THR A 408 -4.67 -2.77 -32.41
N THR A 409 -5.70 -2.88 -31.57
CA THR A 409 -5.99 -1.99 -30.42
C THR A 409 -4.84 -1.90 -29.40
N ALA A 410 -3.87 -2.82 -29.46
CA ALA A 410 -2.71 -2.88 -28.59
C ALA A 410 -1.61 -1.86 -28.96
N ASP A 411 -1.48 -1.51 -30.24
CA ASP A 411 -0.31 -0.77 -30.72
C ASP A 411 -0.57 0.75 -30.80
N LEU A 412 -1.77 1.18 -31.24
CA LEU A 412 -2.05 2.59 -31.53
C LEU A 412 -2.58 3.36 -30.30
N GLN A 413 -2.07 4.58 -30.06
CA GLN A 413 -2.52 5.46 -28.98
C GLN A 413 -3.40 6.60 -29.50
N ARG A 414 -2.92 7.30 -30.54
CA ARG A 414 -3.54 8.54 -31.02
C ARG A 414 -3.15 8.87 -32.47
N THR A 415 -3.92 9.74 -33.08
CA THR A 415 -3.63 10.40 -34.36
C THR A 415 -3.27 11.86 -34.09
N GLU A 416 -2.18 12.35 -34.68
CA GLU A 416 -1.84 13.77 -34.67
C GLU A 416 -2.32 14.42 -35.95
N ILE A 417 -3.00 15.56 -35.83
CA ILE A 417 -3.39 16.41 -36.96
C ILE A 417 -2.54 17.67 -36.96
N TRP A 418 -2.01 18.01 -38.13
CA TRP A 418 -1.15 19.16 -38.38
C TRP A 418 -1.76 20.00 -39.51
N TYR A 419 -1.55 21.32 -39.47
CA TYR A 419 -2.09 22.23 -40.47
C TYR A 419 -1.10 23.33 -40.86
N SER A 420 -1.25 23.89 -42.07
CA SER A 420 -0.48 25.02 -42.58
C SER A 420 -1.31 25.84 -43.56
N GLN A 421 -0.96 27.11 -43.75
CA GLN A 421 -1.48 27.92 -44.86
C GLN A 421 -0.79 27.62 -46.19
N THR A 422 0.38 26.96 -46.16
CA THR A 422 1.12 26.56 -47.36
C THR A 422 1.14 25.05 -47.50
N ASN A 423 1.36 24.57 -48.73
CA ASN A 423 1.37 23.14 -49.04
C ASN A 423 2.68 22.42 -48.62
N GLN A 424 3.30 22.85 -47.52
CA GLN A 424 4.61 22.36 -47.08
C GLN A 424 4.52 21.84 -45.64
N VAL A 425 4.85 20.56 -45.43
CA VAL A 425 4.80 19.96 -44.09
C VAL A 425 5.81 20.59 -43.13
N ALA A 426 6.91 21.15 -43.65
CA ALA A 426 7.94 21.81 -42.84
C ALA A 426 7.45 23.10 -42.16
N THR A 427 6.40 23.74 -42.68
CA THR A 427 5.76 24.93 -42.07
C THR A 427 4.50 24.56 -41.29
N ALA A 428 4.16 23.27 -41.21
CA ALA A 428 2.96 22.83 -40.52
C ALA A 428 3.10 22.97 -39.01
N THR A 429 2.02 23.41 -38.38
CA THR A 429 1.90 23.50 -36.93
C THR A 429 0.93 22.41 -36.45
N LYS A 430 1.23 21.82 -35.29
CA LYS A 430 0.36 20.80 -34.69
C LYS A 430 -0.98 21.43 -34.29
N PHE A 431 -2.09 20.88 -34.81
CA PHE A 431 -3.43 21.30 -34.44
C PHE A 431 -3.89 20.63 -33.13
N GLY A 432 -3.70 19.31 -33.04
CA GLY A 432 -4.15 18.54 -31.87
C GLY A 432 -3.78 17.06 -31.92
N ASP A 433 -3.98 16.42 -30.78
CA ASP A 433 -3.85 14.97 -30.56
C ASP A 433 -5.24 14.36 -30.36
N TYR A 434 -5.57 13.31 -31.11
CA TYR A 434 -6.86 12.63 -31.04
C TYR A 434 -6.67 11.18 -30.63
N ALA A 435 -7.19 10.81 -29.46
CA ALA A 435 -7.04 9.47 -28.92
C ALA A 435 -7.71 8.44 -29.84
N TYR A 436 -7.08 7.29 -30.04
CA TYR A 436 -7.72 6.14 -30.67
C TYR A 436 -8.96 5.72 -29.85
N PRO A 437 -10.11 5.41 -30.49
CA PRO A 437 -10.32 5.17 -31.93
C PRO A 437 -10.92 6.38 -32.68
N GLN A 438 -10.73 7.61 -32.23
CA GLN A 438 -11.29 8.77 -32.93
C GLN A 438 -10.74 8.88 -34.36
N THR A 439 -11.65 9.10 -35.30
CA THR A 439 -11.39 9.11 -36.75
C THR A 439 -11.87 10.37 -37.46
N ASP A 440 -12.44 11.32 -36.74
CA ASP A 440 -12.98 12.55 -37.32
C ASP A 440 -12.82 13.74 -36.37
N LEU A 441 -12.87 14.94 -36.96
CA LEU A 441 -12.75 16.22 -36.28
C LEU A 441 -13.54 17.27 -37.06
N THR A 442 -14.26 18.14 -36.35
CA THR A 442 -14.89 19.32 -36.95
C THR A 442 -14.25 20.60 -36.40
N ILE A 443 -13.74 21.45 -37.29
CA ILE A 443 -13.17 22.76 -36.98
C ILE A 443 -14.24 23.80 -37.31
N MET A 444 -14.68 24.59 -36.33
CA MET A 444 -15.71 25.63 -36.50
C MET A 444 -15.15 27.01 -36.17
N GLY A 445 -15.87 28.06 -36.56
CA GLY A 445 -15.48 29.46 -36.29
C GLY A 445 -14.49 30.04 -37.31
N LEU A 446 -14.38 29.44 -38.50
CA LEU A 446 -13.58 29.95 -39.59
C LEU A 446 -14.38 31.01 -40.37
N ALA A 447 -13.71 32.08 -40.82
CA ALA A 447 -14.31 33.01 -41.77
C ALA A 447 -14.62 32.30 -43.11
N ALA A 448 -15.60 32.81 -43.86
CA ALA A 448 -16.00 32.20 -45.13
C ALA A 448 -14.82 32.11 -46.12
N GLY A 449 -14.67 30.96 -46.78
CA GLY A 449 -13.65 30.74 -47.80
C GLY A 449 -12.20 30.57 -47.31
N VAL A 450 -11.92 30.51 -46.01
CA VAL A 450 -10.56 30.27 -45.48
C VAL A 450 -10.04 28.89 -45.87
N ARG A 451 -8.77 28.80 -46.27
CA ARG A 451 -8.11 27.58 -46.77
C ARG A 451 -6.93 27.17 -45.89
N PHE A 452 -6.82 25.87 -45.65
CA PHE A 452 -5.69 25.23 -44.97
C PHE A 452 -5.29 23.92 -45.66
N PHE A 453 -4.02 23.55 -45.52
CA PHE A 453 -3.52 22.21 -45.85
C PHE A 453 -3.31 21.44 -44.55
N PHE A 454 -3.75 20.19 -44.52
CA PHE A 454 -3.70 19.32 -43.36
C PHE A 454 -2.84 18.08 -43.62
N TRP A 455 -2.24 17.57 -42.55
CA TRP A 455 -1.57 16.27 -42.50
C TRP A 455 -2.02 15.48 -41.28
N ALA A 456 -2.02 14.16 -41.39
CA ALA A 456 -2.33 13.25 -40.31
C ALA A 456 -1.19 12.23 -40.15
N ARG A 457 -0.85 11.86 -38.92
CA ARG A 457 0.07 10.73 -38.64
C ARG A 457 -0.34 9.96 -37.40
N LEU A 458 0.00 8.67 -37.38
CA LEU A 458 -0.32 7.77 -36.28
C LEU A 458 0.81 7.72 -35.24
N VAL A 459 0.45 7.60 -33.96
CA VAL A 459 1.40 7.47 -32.84
C VAL A 459 1.01 6.29 -31.97
N ASP A 460 2.00 5.44 -31.66
CA ASP A 460 1.81 4.26 -30.82
C ASP A 460 1.76 4.58 -29.30
N ARG A 461 1.39 3.58 -28.48
CA ARG A 461 1.25 3.72 -27.01
C ARG A 461 2.54 3.98 -26.26
N ILE A 462 3.69 3.88 -26.92
CA ILE A 462 5.02 4.08 -26.33
C ILE A 462 5.76 5.29 -26.94
N GLY A 463 5.09 6.06 -27.81
CA GLY A 463 5.53 7.36 -28.28
C GLY A 463 6.22 7.41 -29.65
N ASN A 464 6.32 6.32 -30.41
CA ASN A 464 6.88 6.37 -31.76
C ASN A 464 5.91 7.02 -32.74
N VAL A 465 6.43 7.87 -33.62
CA VAL A 465 5.66 8.62 -34.61
C VAL A 465 5.76 7.99 -35.99
N GLY A 466 4.63 7.77 -36.64
CA GLY A 466 4.56 7.34 -38.04
C GLY A 466 4.82 8.48 -39.03
N ALA A 467 4.89 8.14 -40.32
CA ALA A 467 5.01 9.12 -41.39
C ALA A 467 3.69 9.92 -41.58
N PHE A 468 3.78 11.09 -42.20
CA PHE A 468 2.61 11.93 -42.52
C PHE A 468 1.85 11.40 -43.74
N TYR A 469 0.53 11.36 -43.62
CA TYR A 469 -0.41 11.32 -44.73
C TYR A 469 -0.86 12.74 -45.05
N GLY A 470 -0.95 13.07 -46.33
CA GLY A 470 -1.30 14.40 -46.82
C GLY A 470 -0.22 14.94 -47.76
N PRO A 471 -0.38 16.17 -48.25
CA PRO A 471 -1.32 17.20 -47.82
C PRO A 471 -2.77 16.96 -48.29
N VAL A 472 -3.75 17.32 -47.44
CA VAL A 472 -5.18 17.39 -47.80
C VAL A 472 -5.64 18.84 -47.65
N MET A 473 -6.22 19.42 -48.70
CA MET A 473 -6.71 20.80 -48.67
C MET A 473 -8.13 20.85 -48.12
N GLY A 474 -8.35 21.64 -47.08
CA GLY A 474 -9.67 21.95 -46.54
C GLY A 474 -9.98 23.44 -46.69
N GLN A 475 -11.21 23.75 -47.07
CA GLN A 475 -11.72 25.13 -47.18
C GLN A 475 -13.05 25.24 -46.45
N SER A 476 -13.25 26.30 -45.67
CA SER A 476 -14.58 26.61 -45.13
C SER A 476 -15.50 27.12 -46.23
N SER A 477 -16.78 26.78 -46.17
CA SER A 477 -17.73 27.16 -47.22
C SER A 477 -17.69 28.67 -47.48
N ALA A 478 -17.58 29.03 -48.76
CA ALA A 478 -17.78 30.40 -49.24
C ALA A 478 -19.24 30.64 -49.68
N ASP A 479 -20.07 29.59 -49.65
CA ASP A 479 -21.47 29.67 -50.05
C ASP A 479 -22.32 30.24 -48.89
N ALA A 480 -22.82 31.45 -49.10
CA ALA A 480 -23.71 32.13 -48.18
C ALA A 480 -25.18 31.66 -48.30
N GLY A 481 -25.52 30.83 -49.28
CA GLY A 481 -26.89 30.40 -49.56
C GLY A 481 -27.58 29.71 -48.38
N VAL A 482 -26.85 28.85 -47.66
CA VAL A 482 -27.38 28.14 -46.47
C VAL A 482 -27.63 29.10 -45.30
N ILE A 483 -26.80 30.15 -45.15
CA ILE A 483 -26.99 31.19 -44.13
C ILE A 483 -28.18 32.09 -44.52
N LEU A 484 -28.29 32.43 -45.81
CA LEU A 484 -29.37 33.26 -46.33
C LEU A 484 -30.73 32.56 -46.20
N GLU A 485 -30.83 31.26 -46.50
CA GLU A 485 -32.04 30.47 -46.29
C GLU A 485 -32.42 30.35 -44.81
N TYR A 486 -31.45 30.16 -43.91
CA TYR A 486 -31.70 30.13 -42.46
C TYR A 486 -32.18 31.49 -41.91
N LEU A 487 -31.69 32.60 -42.46
CA LEU A 487 -32.09 33.95 -42.07
C LEU A 487 -33.40 34.42 -42.73
N ASN A 488 -33.79 33.83 -43.87
CA ASN A 488 -34.96 34.24 -44.63
C ASN A 488 -36.28 34.06 -43.85
N ASP A 489 -36.35 33.05 -42.97
CA ASP A 489 -37.51 32.81 -42.10
C ASP A 489 -37.41 33.49 -40.72
N GLN A 490 -36.28 34.13 -40.41
CA GLN A 490 -36.01 34.77 -39.10
C GLN A 490 -36.09 36.30 -39.16
N ILE A 491 -36.06 36.90 -40.36
CA ILE A 491 -36.16 38.35 -40.56
C ILE A 491 -37.51 38.66 -41.20
N THR A 492 -38.47 39.09 -40.38
CA THR A 492 -39.78 39.54 -40.89
C THR A 492 -39.67 40.93 -41.53
N GLU A 493 -40.50 41.20 -42.54
CA GLU A 493 -40.58 42.50 -43.25
C GLU A 493 -40.71 43.70 -42.28
N THR A 494 -41.30 43.45 -41.10
CA THR A 494 -41.49 44.43 -40.02
C THR A 494 -40.19 44.83 -39.31
N GLN A 495 -39.23 43.91 -39.15
CA GLN A 495 -37.93 44.19 -38.51
C GLN A 495 -36.98 44.96 -39.44
N LEU A 496 -37.04 44.70 -40.74
CA LEU A 496 -36.25 45.44 -41.74
C LEU A 496 -36.80 46.86 -41.97
N SER A 497 -38.12 47.04 -41.89
CA SER A 497 -38.80 48.32 -42.02
C SER A 497 -38.42 49.33 -40.92
N GLN A 498 -38.42 48.90 -39.64
CA GLN A 498 -38.04 49.78 -38.53
C GLN A 498 -36.58 50.25 -38.62
N HIS A 499 -35.67 49.36 -39.01
CA HIS A 499 -34.25 49.68 -39.10
C HIS A 499 -33.91 50.58 -40.30
N LEU A 500 -34.69 50.50 -41.39
CA LEU A 500 -34.56 51.40 -42.56
C LEU A 500 -35.18 52.78 -42.28
N LEU A 501 -36.27 52.85 -41.52
CA LEU A 501 -36.88 54.11 -41.08
C LEU A 501 -35.95 54.89 -40.13
N GLU A 502 -35.31 54.23 -39.16
CA GLU A 502 -34.33 54.88 -38.27
C GLU A 502 -33.08 55.40 -39.01
N LYS A 503 -32.68 54.73 -40.11
CA LYS A 503 -31.52 55.14 -40.92
C LYS A 503 -31.82 56.33 -41.84
N ILE A 504 -33.10 56.53 -42.18
CA ILE A 504 -33.57 57.67 -42.96
C ILE A 504 -33.70 58.92 -42.07
N ASP A 505 -34.15 58.78 -40.82
CA ASP A 505 -34.29 59.90 -39.88
C ASP A 505 -32.97 60.37 -39.24
N SER A 506 -31.94 59.52 -39.20
CA SER A 506 -30.64 59.84 -38.55
C SER A 506 -29.58 60.42 -39.47
N GLY A 507 -29.88 60.70 -40.75
CA GLY A 507 -28.99 61.47 -41.62
C GLY A 507 -27.58 60.89 -41.77
N GLY A 508 -27.45 59.61 -42.13
CA GLY A 508 -26.33 59.09 -42.91
C GLY A 508 -24.89 59.30 -42.43
N GLY A 509 -24.61 59.38 -41.12
CA GLY A 509 -23.26 59.61 -40.58
C GLY A 509 -22.68 58.46 -39.76
N ALA A 510 -22.36 57.31 -40.35
CA ALA A 510 -21.77 56.16 -39.64
C ALA A 510 -20.44 55.68 -40.26
N GLN A 511 -19.63 56.60 -40.78
CA GLN A 511 -18.37 56.25 -41.46
C GLN A 511 -17.10 56.57 -40.67
N VAL A 512 -17.18 57.20 -39.50
CA VAL A 512 -15.99 57.68 -38.75
C VAL A 512 -15.66 56.84 -37.49
N GLU A 513 -16.58 56.04 -36.95
CA GLU A 513 -16.30 55.27 -35.71
C GLU A 513 -15.61 53.91 -35.92
N VAL A 514 -15.51 53.42 -37.17
CA VAL A 514 -14.93 52.09 -37.45
C VAL A 514 -13.40 52.08 -37.42
N GLU A 515 -12.73 53.24 -37.59
CA GLU A 515 -11.26 53.29 -37.51
C GLU A 515 -10.71 53.32 -36.09
N ALA A 516 -11.45 53.87 -35.12
CA ALA A 516 -11.02 53.87 -33.71
C ALA A 516 -11.05 52.46 -33.10
N LEU A 517 -12.00 51.60 -33.52
CA LEU A 517 -12.12 50.21 -33.07
C LEU A 517 -11.04 49.26 -33.61
N LYS A 518 -10.22 49.69 -34.57
CA LYS A 518 -9.12 48.87 -35.12
C LYS A 518 -7.84 48.93 -34.28
N SER A 519 -7.66 49.94 -33.42
CA SER A 519 -6.42 50.12 -32.66
C SER A 519 -6.43 49.52 -31.25
N GLU A 520 -7.59 49.05 -30.77
CA GLU A 520 -7.75 48.31 -29.50
C GLU A 520 -8.40 46.94 -29.71
N LEU A 521 -8.17 46.28 -30.85
CA LEU A 521 -8.64 44.91 -31.06
C LEU A 521 -7.78 43.91 -30.25
N ALA A 522 -7.91 43.99 -28.93
CA ALA A 522 -8.02 42.82 -28.07
C ALA A 522 -8.90 41.80 -28.79
N ALA A 523 -8.48 40.54 -28.89
CA ALA A 523 -9.18 39.49 -29.62
C ALA A 523 -10.56 39.19 -28.99
N MET A 524 -11.53 40.09 -29.19
CA MET A 524 -12.85 40.07 -28.58
C MET A 524 -13.87 39.56 -29.60
N TYR A 525 -14.44 38.39 -29.33
CA TYR A 525 -15.60 37.86 -30.03
C TYR A 525 -16.83 38.05 -29.14
N SER A 526 -17.83 38.79 -29.61
CA SER A 526 -19.06 39.03 -28.85
C SER A 526 -20.31 38.63 -29.61
N ILE A 527 -21.22 37.93 -28.96
CA ILE A 527 -22.59 37.68 -29.43
C ILE A 527 -23.51 38.56 -28.57
N LYS A 528 -24.35 39.38 -29.20
CA LYS A 528 -25.29 40.27 -28.52
C LYS A 528 -26.67 40.15 -29.16
N THR A 529 -27.70 40.11 -28.33
CA THR A 529 -29.11 40.24 -28.72
C THR A 529 -29.73 41.37 -27.90
N GLN A 530 -30.57 42.16 -28.55
CA GLN A 530 -31.25 43.30 -27.94
C GLN A 530 -32.73 43.27 -28.32
N LEU A 531 -33.60 43.49 -27.34
CA LEU A 531 -35.02 43.72 -27.55
C LEU A 531 -35.42 44.99 -26.80
N THR A 532 -36.01 45.96 -27.50
CA THR A 532 -36.51 47.18 -26.88
C THR A 532 -38.02 47.04 -26.63
N VAL A 533 -38.45 47.20 -25.38
CA VAL A 533 -39.87 47.21 -24.99
C VAL A 533 -40.12 48.47 -24.17
N ASP A 534 -41.16 49.24 -24.51
CA ASP A 534 -41.52 50.51 -23.86
C ASP A 534 -40.34 51.49 -23.72
N ASN A 535 -39.58 51.69 -24.80
CA ASN A 535 -38.35 52.51 -24.86
C ASN A 535 -37.22 52.07 -23.89
N LYS A 536 -37.30 50.87 -23.31
CA LYS A 536 -36.24 50.29 -22.48
C LYS A 536 -35.55 49.14 -23.21
N PRO A 537 -34.24 49.24 -23.50
CA PRO A 537 -33.49 48.15 -24.10
C PRO A 537 -33.21 47.04 -23.08
N TYR A 538 -33.55 45.80 -23.43
CA TYR A 538 -33.12 44.59 -22.73
C TYR A 538 -32.05 43.92 -23.57
N LEU A 539 -30.87 43.76 -22.98
CA LEU A 539 -29.68 43.23 -23.65
C LEU A 539 -29.31 41.88 -23.03
N ALA A 540 -28.96 40.93 -23.89
CA ALA A 540 -28.29 39.68 -23.51
C ALA A 540 -27.07 39.49 -24.41
N GLY A 541 -25.92 39.17 -23.84
CA GLY A 541 -24.74 38.93 -24.65
C GLY A 541 -23.60 38.25 -23.91
N ILE A 542 -22.73 37.62 -24.70
CA ILE A 542 -21.49 36.97 -24.24
C ILE A 542 -20.35 37.60 -25.03
N GLY A 543 -19.34 38.13 -24.32
CA GLY A 543 -18.09 38.59 -24.89
C GLY A 543 -16.94 37.71 -24.40
N ILE A 544 -16.13 37.20 -25.32
CA ILE A 544 -14.92 36.44 -25.01
C ILE A 544 -13.76 37.24 -25.57
N GLY A 545 -12.76 37.56 -24.76
CA GLY A 545 -11.57 38.16 -25.31
C GLY A 545 -10.37 38.22 -24.41
N VAL A 546 -9.27 38.69 -24.99
CA VAL A 546 -7.97 38.80 -24.32
C VAL A 546 -7.59 40.27 -24.28
N GLU A 547 -7.60 40.85 -23.09
CA GLU A 547 -7.23 42.24 -22.84
C GLU A 547 -5.78 42.31 -22.37
N ASN A 548 -5.07 43.37 -22.75
CA ASN A 548 -3.69 43.63 -22.33
C ASN A 548 -3.66 45.00 -21.64
N ASP A 549 -3.90 45.01 -20.33
CA ASP A 549 -3.75 46.21 -19.52
C ASP A 549 -2.30 46.31 -19.02
N LYS A 550 -1.53 47.23 -19.61
CA LYS A 550 -0.16 47.58 -19.19
C LYS A 550 0.79 46.38 -19.04
N GLY A 551 0.69 45.39 -19.93
CA GLY A 551 1.57 44.23 -19.99
C GLY A 551 1.07 43.00 -19.20
N ILE A 552 -0.06 43.11 -18.50
CA ILE A 552 -0.75 41.96 -17.92
C ILE A 552 -1.83 41.51 -18.92
N ILE A 553 -1.60 40.36 -19.53
CA ILE A 553 -2.55 39.75 -20.47
C ILE A 553 -3.59 38.97 -19.68
N THR A 554 -4.86 39.39 -19.77
CA THR A 554 -5.99 38.74 -19.10
C THR A 554 -6.99 38.23 -20.13
N SER A 555 -7.17 36.92 -20.18
CA SER A 555 -8.27 36.28 -20.90
C SER A 555 -9.54 36.34 -20.05
N GLN A 556 -10.65 36.79 -20.63
CA GLN A 556 -11.93 36.94 -19.92
C GLN A 556 -13.13 36.50 -20.76
N VAL A 557 -14.16 36.04 -20.05
CA VAL A 557 -15.50 35.82 -20.59
C VAL A 557 -16.48 36.67 -19.79
N LEU A 558 -17.13 37.61 -20.45
CA LEU A 558 -18.07 38.54 -19.85
C LEU A 558 -19.48 38.20 -20.34
N ILE A 559 -20.42 38.10 -19.39
CA ILE A 559 -21.82 37.82 -19.68
C ILE A 559 -22.64 39.02 -19.22
N ALA A 560 -23.35 39.65 -20.14
CA ALA A 560 -24.25 40.76 -19.88
C ALA A 560 -25.69 40.25 -20.02
N ALA A 561 -26.37 39.95 -18.91
CA ALA A 561 -27.77 39.52 -18.90
C ALA A 561 -28.40 39.71 -17.51
N SER A 562 -29.71 39.91 -17.44
CA SER A 562 -30.46 39.94 -16.17
C SER A 562 -30.58 38.56 -15.51
N ARG A 563 -30.50 37.50 -16.30
CA ARG A 563 -30.49 36.09 -15.86
C ARG A 563 -29.56 35.28 -16.75
N PHE A 564 -28.59 34.60 -16.15
CA PHE A 564 -27.74 33.62 -16.80
C PHE A 564 -27.95 32.25 -16.15
N ALA A 565 -28.24 31.21 -16.93
CA ALA A 565 -28.46 29.86 -16.40
C ALA A 565 -27.89 28.80 -17.34
N ILE A 566 -27.37 27.71 -16.77
CA ILE A 566 -27.03 26.49 -17.51
C ILE A 566 -28.30 25.65 -17.61
N VAL A 567 -28.64 25.17 -18.82
CA VAL A 567 -29.86 24.40 -19.08
C VAL A 567 -29.49 23.17 -19.91
N ASP A 568 -30.01 22.01 -19.51
CA ASP A 568 -30.02 20.83 -20.36
C ASP A 568 -31.35 20.78 -21.13
N PRO A 569 -31.35 21.01 -22.46
CA PRO A 569 -32.58 21.03 -23.25
C PRO A 569 -33.20 19.64 -23.43
N ASN A 570 -32.48 18.56 -23.13
CA ASN A 570 -32.93 17.19 -23.32
C ASN A 570 -33.43 16.53 -22.02
N ALA A 571 -33.34 17.21 -20.89
CA ALA A 571 -33.79 16.68 -19.62
C ALA A 571 -35.32 16.61 -19.56
N ALA A 572 -35.86 15.48 -19.09
CA ALA A 572 -37.31 15.27 -18.94
C ALA A 572 -37.99 16.27 -17.97
N GLN A 573 -37.19 16.89 -17.09
CA GLN A 573 -37.57 18.03 -16.27
C GLN A 573 -36.51 19.12 -16.42
N ILE A 574 -36.95 20.36 -16.63
CA ILE A 574 -36.05 21.51 -16.73
C ILE A 574 -35.48 21.79 -15.33
N TYR A 575 -34.18 21.56 -15.16
CA TYR A 575 -33.44 21.90 -13.94
C TYR A 575 -32.29 22.87 -14.28
N TYR A 576 -31.95 23.75 -13.33
CA TYR A 576 -30.91 24.77 -13.50
C TYR A 576 -29.80 24.56 -12.46
N PRO A 577 -28.73 23.81 -12.77
CA PRO A 577 -27.68 23.50 -11.80
C PRO A 577 -26.92 24.76 -11.32
N PHE A 578 -26.88 25.79 -12.17
CA PHE A 578 -26.30 27.10 -11.87
C PHE A 578 -27.14 28.19 -12.51
N VAL A 579 -27.55 29.19 -11.73
CA VAL A 579 -28.24 30.39 -12.23
C VAL A 579 -27.79 31.65 -11.48
N VAL A 580 -27.47 32.69 -12.23
CA VAL A 580 -27.22 34.05 -11.71
C VAL A 580 -28.41 34.92 -12.08
N GLN A 581 -29.10 35.44 -11.07
CA GLN A 581 -30.24 36.34 -11.23
C GLN A 581 -30.46 37.13 -9.95
N ASN A 582 -31.11 38.29 -10.02
CA ASN A 582 -31.45 39.11 -8.84
C ASN A 582 -30.24 39.38 -7.91
N ASN A 583 -29.07 39.62 -8.51
CA ASN A 583 -27.82 39.91 -7.79
C ASN A 583 -27.30 38.75 -6.90
N ALA A 584 -27.75 37.52 -7.13
CA ALA A 584 -27.30 36.32 -6.44
C ALA A 584 -26.98 35.18 -7.43
N ALA A 585 -26.01 34.34 -7.05
CA ALA A 585 -25.76 33.06 -7.70
C ALA A 585 -26.46 31.96 -6.90
N TYR A 586 -27.27 31.15 -7.57
CA TYR A 586 -27.92 29.97 -7.01
C TYR A 586 -27.26 28.73 -7.62
N ILE A 587 -26.87 27.82 -6.75
CA ILE A 587 -26.23 26.56 -7.10
C ILE A 587 -27.03 25.45 -6.42
N ASP A 588 -27.50 24.48 -7.20
CA ASP A 588 -28.31 23.38 -6.68
C ASP A 588 -27.41 22.34 -5.97
N THR A 589 -26.34 21.90 -6.62
CA THR A 589 -25.33 20.99 -6.07
C THR A 589 -23.91 21.37 -6.52
N ALA A 590 -22.92 21.17 -5.64
CA ALA A 590 -21.51 21.45 -5.94
C ALA A 590 -20.58 20.43 -5.28
N PHE A 591 -19.59 19.94 -6.02
CA PHE A 591 -18.48 19.14 -5.48
C PHE A 591 -17.22 20.01 -5.43
N ILE A 592 -16.79 20.38 -4.23
CA ILE A 592 -15.68 21.33 -4.01
C ILE A 592 -14.53 20.60 -3.32
N LYS A 593 -13.39 20.43 -4.00
CA LYS A 593 -12.21 19.76 -3.45
C LYS A 593 -11.58 20.55 -2.29
N ASN A 594 -11.43 21.86 -2.48
CA ASN A 594 -10.95 22.82 -1.47
C ASN A 594 -11.75 24.11 -1.62
N GLY A 595 -12.38 24.59 -0.55
CA GLY A 595 -13.15 25.83 -0.54
C GLY A 595 -12.75 26.72 0.64
N SER A 596 -12.53 28.00 0.38
CA SER A 596 -12.38 29.04 1.41
C SER A 596 -13.57 29.98 1.32
N ILE A 597 -14.25 30.23 2.42
CA ILE A 597 -15.41 31.12 2.50
C ILE A 597 -15.15 32.13 3.62
N ASP A 598 -15.04 33.41 3.28
CA ASP A 598 -14.77 34.47 4.27
C ASP A 598 -15.91 34.62 5.28
N MET A 599 -17.16 34.48 4.82
CA MET A 599 -18.35 34.48 5.67
C MET A 599 -19.46 33.62 5.08
N LEU A 600 -19.98 32.68 5.89
CA LEU A 600 -21.10 31.79 5.51
C LEU A 600 -22.35 32.12 6.33
N LYS A 601 -23.47 32.41 5.65
CA LYS A 601 -24.80 32.48 6.26
C LYS A 601 -25.60 31.23 5.88
N ILE A 602 -26.12 30.52 6.87
CA ILE A 602 -26.79 29.23 6.68
C ILE A 602 -28.30 29.44 6.92
N GLY A 603 -29.13 29.18 5.91
CA GLY A 603 -30.60 29.30 6.01
C GLY A 603 -31.30 28.06 6.57
N SER A 604 -30.67 26.89 6.47
CA SER A 604 -31.16 25.58 6.93
C SER A 604 -30.05 24.86 7.71
N ASN A 605 -30.03 23.52 7.76
CA ASN A 605 -28.99 22.79 8.50
C ASN A 605 -27.72 22.60 7.65
N LEU A 606 -26.55 22.74 8.29
CA LEU A 606 -25.28 22.24 7.77
C LEU A 606 -24.98 20.89 8.44
N GLN A 607 -24.92 19.80 7.67
CA GLN A 607 -24.85 18.45 8.24
C GLN A 607 -24.06 17.48 7.36
N SER A 608 -23.57 16.38 7.97
CA SER A 608 -22.98 15.27 7.22
C SER A 608 -24.03 14.43 6.50
N ASN A 609 -23.63 13.74 5.42
CA ASN A 609 -24.52 12.87 4.64
C ASN A 609 -25.15 11.73 5.47
N ASN A 610 -24.46 11.25 6.51
CA ASN A 610 -24.91 10.18 7.40
C ASN A 610 -25.56 10.71 8.70
N TYR A 611 -25.94 11.98 8.74
CA TYR A 611 -26.53 12.57 9.94
C TYR A 611 -27.90 11.95 10.24
N VAL A 612 -28.01 11.34 11.42
CA VAL A 612 -29.27 10.86 12.00
C VAL A 612 -29.34 11.43 13.42
N PRO A 613 -30.39 12.20 13.78
CA PRO A 613 -30.51 12.82 15.10
C PRO A 613 -30.27 11.81 16.21
N ASP A 614 -29.44 12.19 17.17
CA ASP A 614 -29.14 11.35 18.34
C ASP A 614 -28.42 10.01 18.07
N VAL A 615 -28.07 9.68 16.81
CA VAL A 615 -27.55 8.37 16.41
C VAL A 615 -26.18 8.42 15.72
N SER A 616 -26.00 9.22 14.66
CA SER A 616 -24.77 9.23 13.84
C SER A 616 -24.55 10.57 13.12
N GLY A 617 -23.30 10.83 12.73
CA GLY A 617 -22.93 12.02 11.95
C GLY A 617 -22.83 13.31 12.76
N TRP A 618 -22.86 14.45 12.08
CA TRP A 618 -22.84 15.77 12.73
C TRP A 618 -23.80 16.75 12.06
N ALA A 619 -24.30 17.71 12.84
CA ALA A 619 -25.13 18.79 12.33
C ALA A 619 -24.92 20.08 13.12
N PHE A 620 -24.84 21.20 12.41
CA PHE A 620 -24.96 22.56 12.92
C PHE A 620 -26.27 23.16 12.42
N ARG A 621 -27.15 23.49 13.36
CA ARG A 621 -28.51 23.98 13.08
C ARG A 621 -28.60 25.49 13.24
N PRO A 622 -29.50 26.17 12.50
CA PRO A 622 -29.75 27.60 12.66
C PRO A 622 -30.24 28.02 14.05
N ASP A 623 -30.80 27.08 14.83
CA ASP A 623 -31.26 27.31 16.21
C ASP A 623 -30.11 27.38 17.24
N GLY A 624 -28.86 27.26 16.79
CA GLY A 624 -27.66 27.27 17.64
C GLY A 624 -27.29 25.90 18.18
N THR A 625 -28.02 24.83 17.84
CA THR A 625 -27.68 23.47 18.24
C THR A 625 -26.55 22.91 17.38
N PHE A 626 -25.48 22.45 18.03
CA PHE A 626 -24.41 21.67 17.43
C PHE A 626 -24.43 20.24 17.99
N GLN A 627 -24.48 19.24 17.11
CA GLN A 627 -24.38 17.83 17.48
C GLN A 627 -23.22 17.17 16.73
N MET A 628 -22.43 16.38 17.45
CA MET A 628 -21.35 15.57 16.90
C MET A 628 -21.40 14.16 17.51
N MET A 629 -21.59 13.16 16.64
CA MET A 629 -21.76 11.76 17.03
C MET A 629 -20.65 10.90 16.43
N GLY A 630 -20.49 9.69 16.96
CA GLY A 630 -19.68 8.66 16.31
C GLY A 630 -20.21 8.29 14.92
N ASN A 631 -19.35 7.63 14.13
CA ASN A 631 -19.71 7.13 12.79
C ASN A 631 -20.66 5.91 12.82
N THR A 632 -20.93 5.37 14.01
CA THR A 632 -21.77 4.17 14.22
C THR A 632 -22.80 4.43 15.31
N PRO A 633 -24.01 3.83 15.21
CA PRO A 633 -25.01 3.89 16.27
C PRO A 633 -24.45 3.44 17.63
N GLY A 634 -24.82 4.14 18.71
CA GLY A 634 -24.38 3.82 20.07
C GLY A 634 -22.98 4.30 20.44
N GLY A 635 -22.38 5.22 19.67
CA GLY A 635 -21.14 5.90 20.07
C GLY A 635 -21.35 6.96 21.15
N ALA A 636 -20.25 7.43 21.76
CA ALA A 636 -20.29 8.65 22.55
C ALA A 636 -20.71 9.84 21.67
N ARG A 637 -21.36 10.84 22.27
CA ARG A 637 -21.86 12.02 21.55
C ARG A 637 -21.62 13.31 22.30
N LEU A 638 -21.44 14.39 21.54
CA LEU A 638 -21.35 15.77 22.03
C LEU A 638 -22.55 16.57 21.51
N MET A 639 -23.18 17.34 22.39
CA MET A 639 -24.26 18.25 22.05
C MET A 639 -24.03 19.60 22.71
N ILE A 640 -24.14 20.67 21.93
CA ILE A 640 -24.18 22.05 22.41
C ILE A 640 -25.53 22.61 21.99
N ASN A 641 -26.26 23.22 22.90
CA ASN A 641 -27.50 23.94 22.61
C ASN A 641 -27.65 25.13 23.57
N ASN A 642 -28.81 25.78 23.53
CA ASN A 642 -29.12 26.93 24.39
C ASN A 642 -29.11 26.63 25.90
N LYS A 643 -29.06 25.35 26.31
CA LYS A 643 -29.03 24.94 27.72
C LYS A 643 -27.61 24.63 28.23
N GLY A 644 -26.65 24.37 27.35
CA GLY A 644 -25.27 24.07 27.73
C GLY A 644 -24.53 23.14 26.79
N LEU A 645 -23.37 22.66 27.24
CA LEU A 645 -22.55 21.64 26.59
C LEU A 645 -22.69 20.31 27.33
N TYR A 646 -23.01 19.25 26.57
CA TYR A 646 -23.21 17.91 27.08
C TYR A 646 -22.34 16.91 26.32
N VAL A 647 -21.71 16.00 27.07
CA VAL A 647 -21.08 14.79 26.51
C VAL A 647 -21.82 13.59 27.07
N PHE A 648 -22.21 12.65 26.22
CA PHE A 648 -22.90 11.43 26.62
C PHE A 648 -22.07 10.19 26.29
N HIS A 649 -22.14 9.20 27.17
CA HIS A 649 -21.67 7.85 26.90
C HIS A 649 -22.55 7.14 25.85
N PRO A 650 -22.05 6.05 25.23
CA PRO A 650 -22.81 5.13 24.38
C PRO A 650 -24.22 4.74 24.88
N ASN A 651 -24.38 4.61 26.19
CA ASN A 651 -25.63 4.21 26.84
C ASN A 651 -26.62 5.38 27.05
N GLY A 652 -26.33 6.57 26.54
CA GLY A 652 -27.17 7.77 26.64
C GLY A 652 -27.07 8.53 27.96
N VAL A 653 -26.22 8.09 28.90
CA VAL A 653 -25.98 8.78 30.17
C VAL A 653 -25.01 9.95 29.96
N LYS A 654 -25.30 11.12 30.56
CA LYS A 654 -24.40 12.28 30.54
C LYS A 654 -23.10 11.94 31.27
N ALA A 655 -21.99 11.99 30.54
CA ALA A 655 -20.64 11.89 31.06
C ALA A 655 -20.15 13.26 31.58
N ILE A 656 -20.50 14.34 30.86
CA ILE A 656 -20.16 15.72 31.20
C ILE A 656 -21.40 16.58 30.97
N ASP A 657 -21.71 17.44 31.94
CA ASP A 657 -22.78 18.42 31.88
C ASP A 657 -22.22 19.78 32.31
N LEU A 658 -22.11 20.70 31.35
CA LEU A 658 -21.74 22.10 31.57
C LEU A 658 -22.93 23.01 31.25
N SER A 659 -24.12 22.65 31.73
CA SER A 659 -25.25 23.56 31.75
C SER A 659 -25.08 24.63 32.82
N VAL A 660 -25.50 25.84 32.49
CA VAL A 660 -25.71 26.92 33.45
C VAL A 660 -27.20 26.91 33.75
N ASP A 661 -27.58 26.45 34.94
CA ASP A 661 -28.95 26.62 35.42
C ASP A 661 -29.23 28.12 35.50
N ALA A 662 -30.03 28.62 34.56
CA ALA A 662 -30.62 29.95 34.67
C ALA A 662 -31.67 29.88 35.78
N THR A 663 -31.27 30.25 37.00
CA THR A 663 -32.21 30.73 38.03
C THR A 663 -32.44 32.22 37.86
#